data_AF-K1RYV3-F1
#
_entry.id   AF-K1RYV3-F1
#
_cell.length_a   1.000
_cell.length_b   1.000
_cell.length_c   1.000
_cell.angle_alpha   90.00
_cell.angle_beta   90.00
_cell.angle_gamma   90.00
#
_symmetry.space_group_name_H-M   'P 1'
#
loop_
_entity.id
_entity.type
_entity.pdbx_description
1 polymer ?
#
loop_
_entity_poly.entity_id
_entity_poly.type
_entity_poly.pdbx_seq_one_letter_code
_entity_poly.pdbx_strand_id
1 'polypeptide(L)'
;MGSGASKGDQPTKIQPVEHPILNHKAPEVQISIKTTEPLKKNDLTENKVNSSVDKAEKTLEVNNKTDVNSTRDLDKKVEESILTTPNMSADSKAVDNSPGHDKDQAPSKKAEKPTEMSSKKSTADQNEEQENKSDSEETEEVSETKKVPLTAEQIEEKKTQTFKALKKNLDILSDVDGHLNEKGTFDKDFKNATFNLQSHHFALKKASLDIDNQFKEELGDVFVELGGVKIVCDVVVYCQKKGYYNEENKLIQGVSMPLINCLIILLNFTDANARHCHLLVEHAEFLPQILEALQRLLLSHLEDSMRVKDEKALGYYHSIIHNIAQSELCIHELREMGIVEVLLPYLKSSKDKILLTTLASLADIVDDSEAAHLETGGDLFKFLLKTLKSAMNDRHRRCKGWSAKELARTVRRIAKNDVNKKSLVAQGSLPVLVSLTESKYEDEQIEAFGALWMLSFDKENQDIMLQNEAVMEALVNSRKSQNKKIEKSCSGALWNMREKLSAIEKYKDLGKEFNRSETDVTQSNSAGSSRGHVMLSYQWANQNTIKKIRDNLQANGIKCWMDIDDMQGSTLNAMARAVEGAEIVLICYSKKYQDSPNCRAEAEYAFQLRKPIIPLKMERNYQAREWLGFIIGSKLFFEFTDKYPFDSKMSALIKEVLSRQKKSIPENPVISSTLPAPTQKVETSSSKPNTKIQASEVVKNWKEIDVLRWMNHHKLPSSKFSSLTGIEIAFLQVLRQESPDFFYKTLNDMLKIKDLPTLAKFTFALEDTLV
;
A
#
# COMPACT_ATOMS: atom_id res chain seq x y z
N MET A 1 64.34 -29.46 -29.06
CA MET A 1 65.18 -29.13 -27.88
C MET A 1 65.36 -27.63 -27.85
N GLY A 2 65.28 -27.01 -26.66
CA GLY A 2 65.59 -25.59 -26.44
C GLY A 2 64.60 -24.55 -27.02
N SER A 3 64.64 -23.27 -26.63
CA SER A 3 64.34 -22.72 -25.28
C SER A 3 64.55 -21.19 -25.24
N GLY A 4 63.47 -20.41 -25.07
CA GLY A 4 63.54 -18.98 -24.71
C GLY A 4 64.02 -18.00 -25.81
N ALA A 5 63.91 -16.67 -25.62
CA ALA A 5 63.19 -15.94 -24.58
C ALA A 5 62.88 -14.47 -24.98
N SER A 6 61.77 -13.94 -24.42
CA SER A 6 61.45 -12.54 -24.10
C SER A 6 62.05 -11.36 -24.88
N LYS A 7 61.19 -10.68 -25.64
CA LYS A 7 60.95 -9.21 -25.64
C LYS A 7 59.44 -9.00 -25.84
N GLY A 8 58.76 -7.97 -25.34
CA GLY A 8 59.17 -6.84 -24.50
C GLY A 8 58.75 -5.51 -25.11
N ASP A 9 57.58 -4.97 -24.74
CA ASP A 9 57.07 -3.68 -25.25
C ASP A 9 56.05 -2.99 -24.31
N GLN A 10 56.00 -1.66 -24.38
CA GLN A 10 55.02 -0.73 -23.78
C GLN A 10 55.02 0.58 -24.61
N PRO A 11 53.96 1.41 -24.57
CA PRO A 11 52.53 1.08 -24.46
C PRO A 11 51.70 1.84 -25.52
N THR A 12 50.93 1.13 -26.36
CA THR A 12 50.12 1.78 -27.41
C THR A 12 48.90 2.50 -26.83
N LYS A 13 48.67 3.76 -27.22
CA LYS A 13 47.46 4.52 -26.86
C LYS A 13 46.21 3.83 -27.43
N ILE A 14 45.26 3.51 -26.56
CA ILE A 14 43.91 3.08 -26.95
C ILE A 14 43.01 4.32 -26.98
N GLN A 15 42.33 4.55 -28.12
CA GLN A 15 41.26 5.54 -28.22
C GLN A 15 39.97 4.95 -27.62
N PRO A 16 39.11 5.75 -26.98
CA PRO A 16 37.82 5.27 -26.47
C PRO A 16 36.92 4.83 -27.62
N VAL A 17 36.21 3.72 -27.43
CA VAL A 17 35.21 3.22 -28.39
C VAL A 17 33.93 4.06 -28.27
N GLU A 18 33.43 4.57 -29.40
CA GLU A 18 32.16 5.30 -29.44
C GLU A 18 30.99 4.33 -29.30
N HIS A 19 30.07 4.62 -28.37
CA HIS A 19 28.80 3.89 -28.26
C HIS A 19 27.76 4.43 -29.25
N PRO A 20 26.88 3.60 -29.83
CA PRO A 20 25.86 4.06 -30.76
C PRO A 20 24.87 5.06 -30.13
N ILE A 21 24.70 6.21 -30.78
CA ILE A 21 23.71 7.22 -30.37
C ILE A 21 22.33 6.76 -30.84
N LEU A 22 21.43 6.44 -29.89
CA LEU A 22 20.02 6.18 -30.19
C LEU A 22 19.32 7.47 -30.63
N ASN A 23 18.76 7.45 -31.82
CA ASN A 23 18.21 8.63 -32.49
C ASN A 23 16.72 8.79 -32.18
N HIS A 24 16.37 9.63 -31.20
CA HIS A 24 14.99 9.87 -30.79
C HIS A 24 14.18 10.62 -31.86
N LYS A 25 13.50 9.89 -32.73
CA LYS A 25 12.34 10.38 -33.51
C LYS A 25 11.23 9.33 -33.56
N ALA A 26 10.18 9.55 -32.78
CA ALA A 26 8.90 8.87 -32.96
C ALA A 26 8.14 9.49 -34.16
N PRO A 27 7.32 8.72 -34.89
CA PRO A 27 6.44 9.26 -35.93
C PRO A 27 5.20 9.93 -35.31
N GLU A 28 4.90 11.16 -35.71
CA GLU A 28 3.64 11.83 -35.35
C GLU A 28 2.46 11.21 -36.12
N VAL A 29 1.48 10.66 -35.39
CA VAL A 29 0.20 10.23 -35.98
C VAL A 29 -0.86 11.31 -35.70
N GLN A 30 -1.16 12.12 -36.71
CA GLN A 30 -2.19 13.16 -36.60
C GLN A 30 -3.60 12.55 -36.60
N ILE A 31 -4.23 12.47 -35.43
CA ILE A 31 -5.66 12.13 -35.30
C ILE A 31 -6.47 13.42 -35.52
N SER A 32 -7.06 13.56 -36.71
CA SER A 32 -7.85 14.74 -37.09
C SER A 32 -9.23 14.76 -36.42
N ILE A 33 -9.36 15.43 -35.29
CA ILE A 33 -10.65 15.69 -34.63
C ILE A 33 -11.44 16.73 -35.43
N LYS A 34 -12.57 16.33 -36.01
CA LYS A 34 -13.52 17.25 -36.66
C LYS A 34 -14.35 18.00 -35.60
N THR A 35 -13.96 19.23 -35.29
CA THR A 35 -14.85 20.19 -34.62
C THR A 35 -15.90 20.73 -35.59
N THR A 36 -17.18 20.69 -35.21
CA THR A 36 -18.28 21.26 -35.99
C THR A 36 -18.35 22.79 -35.84
N GLU A 37 -18.31 23.53 -36.94
CA GLU A 37 -18.54 24.98 -36.95
C GLU A 37 -20.00 25.34 -36.60
N PRO A 38 -20.26 26.40 -35.81
CA PRO A 38 -21.52 27.12 -35.84
C PRO A 38 -21.59 28.08 -37.06
N LEU A 39 -22.80 28.40 -37.51
CA LEU A 39 -23.05 29.16 -38.74
C LEU A 39 -22.51 30.60 -38.70
N LYS A 40 -21.91 31.03 -39.82
CA LYS A 40 -21.33 32.38 -40.04
C LYS A 40 -22.34 33.51 -39.86
N LYS A 41 -21.84 34.68 -39.40
CA LYS A 41 -22.39 35.99 -39.80
C LYS A 41 -21.34 37.11 -39.79
N ASN A 42 -20.87 37.40 -41.01
CA ASN A 42 -20.34 38.67 -41.55
C ASN A 42 -19.15 39.40 -40.89
N ASP A 43 -18.36 40.00 -41.77
CA ASP A 43 -17.20 40.86 -41.52
C ASP A 43 -17.57 42.19 -40.84
N LEU A 44 -16.60 42.82 -40.16
CA LEU A 44 -15.97 44.05 -40.67
C LEU A 44 -14.75 44.50 -39.81
N THR A 45 -13.61 44.65 -40.48
CA THR A 45 -12.47 45.56 -40.16
C THR A 45 -11.93 45.68 -38.73
N GLU A 46 -10.68 45.27 -38.52
CA GLU A 46 -9.81 45.89 -37.50
C GLU A 46 -9.48 47.35 -37.86
N ASN A 47 -9.35 48.24 -36.87
CA ASN A 47 -8.25 49.21 -36.82
C ASN A 47 -8.11 49.92 -35.45
N LYS A 48 -6.88 49.81 -34.89
CA LYS A 48 -6.10 50.90 -34.23
C LYS A 48 -6.45 51.49 -32.84
N VAL A 49 -5.34 51.63 -32.09
CA VAL A 49 -4.93 52.73 -31.18
C VAL A 49 -5.28 52.63 -29.68
N ASN A 50 -4.22 52.32 -28.92
CA ASN A 50 -3.72 52.87 -27.63
C ASN A 50 -4.66 53.34 -26.51
N SER A 51 -4.12 53.18 -25.29
CA SER A 51 -4.34 54.01 -24.08
C SER A 51 -5.67 53.79 -23.34
N SER A 52 -5.84 54.10 -22.05
CA SER A 52 -4.89 54.25 -20.92
C SER A 52 -5.69 54.45 -19.61
N VAL A 53 -5.06 54.17 -18.46
CA VAL A 53 -5.33 54.80 -17.14
C VAL A 53 -6.67 54.49 -16.41
N ASP A 54 -6.49 53.97 -15.20
CA ASP A 54 -7.21 54.11 -13.92
C ASP A 54 -8.74 54.38 -13.75
N LYS A 55 -9.29 53.60 -12.81
CA LYS A 55 -10.11 54.00 -11.63
C LYS A 55 -11.17 55.12 -11.75
N ALA A 56 -12.45 54.71 -11.66
CA ALA A 56 -13.47 55.22 -10.71
C ALA A 56 -14.51 54.08 -10.53
N GLU A 57 -15.10 53.77 -9.36
CA GLU A 57 -15.95 54.60 -8.48
C GLU A 57 -17.18 55.22 -9.17
N LYS A 58 -18.40 55.23 -8.61
CA LYS A 58 -19.02 54.48 -7.49
C LYS A 58 -20.52 54.81 -7.50
N THR A 59 -21.38 53.98 -6.90
CA THR A 59 -22.76 54.32 -6.44
C THR A 59 -23.74 54.97 -7.43
N LEU A 60 -24.92 54.36 -7.56
CA LEU A 60 -26.15 55.04 -7.14
C LEU A 60 -27.21 54.01 -6.73
N GLU A 61 -27.82 54.23 -5.57
CA GLU A 61 -28.90 53.40 -5.02
C GLU A 61 -30.28 53.95 -5.43
N VAL A 62 -31.32 53.32 -4.86
CA VAL A 62 -32.57 53.92 -4.34
C VAL A 62 -33.87 53.34 -4.96
N ASN A 63 -34.41 52.32 -4.25
CA ASN A 63 -35.84 52.00 -4.09
C ASN A 63 -36.62 51.50 -5.35
N ASN A 64 -37.76 50.79 -5.23
CA ASN A 64 -38.70 50.65 -4.11
C ASN A 64 -39.51 49.31 -4.18
N LYS A 65 -40.00 48.85 -3.01
CA LYS A 65 -41.26 48.07 -2.77
C LYS A 65 -41.58 46.76 -3.53
N THR A 66 -41.40 45.64 -2.82
CA THR A 66 -42.45 44.72 -2.30
C THR A 66 -43.80 44.51 -3.04
N ASP A 67 -44.13 43.21 -3.17
CA ASP A 67 -45.44 42.54 -2.96
C ASP A 67 -46.43 42.22 -4.11
N VAL A 68 -47.19 41.14 -3.82
CA VAL A 68 -48.43 40.58 -4.40
C VAL A 68 -48.35 39.65 -5.64
N ASN A 69 -48.53 38.37 -5.31
CA ASN A 69 -48.94 37.20 -6.09
C ASN A 69 -49.57 37.39 -7.49
N SER A 70 -49.13 36.49 -8.38
CA SER A 70 -49.87 36.03 -9.57
C SER A 70 -51.20 35.35 -9.21
N THR A 71 -52.28 35.84 -9.81
CA THR A 71 -53.43 35.07 -10.33
C THR A 71 -53.99 35.88 -11.54
N ARG A 72 -54.68 35.33 -12.55
CA ARG A 72 -55.36 34.03 -12.69
C ARG A 72 -55.61 33.67 -14.18
N ASP A 73 -56.47 32.67 -14.40
CA ASP A 73 -57.28 32.38 -15.60
C ASP A 73 -56.73 31.40 -16.67
N LEU A 74 -57.51 30.43 -17.19
CA LEU A 74 -58.87 29.94 -16.84
C LEU A 74 -59.14 28.51 -17.38
N ASP A 75 -59.85 27.67 -16.60
CA ASP A 75 -60.80 26.58 -17.01
C ASP A 75 -60.37 25.44 -17.98
N LYS A 76 -60.97 24.22 -18.05
CA LYS A 76 -62.02 23.39 -17.37
C LYS A 76 -61.82 21.92 -17.86
N LYS A 77 -62.29 20.78 -17.33
CA LYS A 77 -63.04 20.23 -16.16
C LYS A 77 -62.45 18.78 -15.98
N VAL A 78 -62.26 18.13 -14.82
CA VAL A 78 -63.21 17.57 -13.81
C VAL A 78 -64.14 16.47 -14.42
N GLU A 79 -64.55 15.36 -13.78
CA GLU A 79 -64.62 14.86 -12.37
C GLU A 79 -63.82 13.50 -12.23
N GLU A 80 -63.12 13.15 -11.13
CA GLU A 80 -63.55 12.66 -9.79
C GLU A 80 -64.15 11.23 -9.74
N SER A 81 -64.19 10.49 -8.61
CA SER A 81 -63.48 10.46 -7.28
C SER A 81 -63.70 9.03 -6.69
N ILE A 82 -63.42 8.55 -5.46
CA ILE A 82 -63.06 8.93 -4.06
C ILE A 82 -62.33 7.67 -3.47
N LEU A 83 -61.72 7.55 -2.26
CA LEU A 83 -61.53 8.33 -1.02
C LEU A 83 -60.00 8.49 -0.74
N THR A 84 -59.41 9.23 0.22
CA THR A 84 -59.78 9.90 1.50
C THR A 84 -59.75 9.07 2.82
N THR A 85 -58.56 8.72 3.38
CA THR A 85 -57.82 9.46 4.47
C THR A 85 -57.97 8.81 5.90
N PRO A 86 -57.40 9.33 7.03
CA PRO A 86 -56.02 9.00 7.48
C PRO A 86 -55.84 8.80 9.03
N ASN A 87 -54.56 8.85 9.51
CA ASN A 87 -54.11 9.21 10.89
C ASN A 87 -54.39 8.24 12.06
N MET A 88 -53.65 8.22 13.19
CA MET A 88 -52.32 8.75 13.60
C MET A 88 -51.89 8.11 14.95
N SER A 89 -50.57 8.11 15.27
CA SER A 89 -49.96 8.05 16.65
C SER A 89 -50.26 6.83 17.56
N ALA A 90 -49.48 6.50 18.59
CA ALA A 90 -48.05 6.71 18.93
C ALA A 90 -47.63 5.75 20.08
N ASP A 91 -46.33 5.72 20.38
CA ASP A 91 -45.69 5.36 21.66
C ASP A 91 -45.89 3.98 22.35
N SER A 92 -44.76 3.26 22.39
CA SER A 92 -44.11 2.72 23.61
C SER A 92 -44.42 1.32 24.17
N LYS A 93 -43.31 0.61 24.44
CA LYS A 93 -43.00 -0.34 25.55
C LYS A 93 -44.16 -1.10 26.23
N ALA A 94 -44.09 -2.43 26.20
CA ALA A 94 -43.61 -3.29 27.32
C ALA A 94 -44.00 -4.77 27.12
N VAL A 95 -43.34 -5.68 27.85
CA VAL A 95 -43.67 -7.11 27.94
C VAL A 95 -44.22 -7.39 29.33
N ASP A 96 -45.26 -8.22 29.44
CA ASP A 96 -45.42 -9.11 30.60
C ASP A 96 -46.14 -10.43 30.22
N ASN A 97 -46.27 -11.34 31.18
CA ASN A 97 -46.33 -12.78 30.97
C ASN A 97 -47.68 -13.43 31.33
N SER A 98 -48.05 -14.47 30.55
CA SER A 98 -48.63 -15.73 31.05
C SER A 98 -50.02 -15.70 31.74
N PRO A 99 -50.57 -16.86 32.16
CA PRO A 99 -50.71 -18.12 31.42
C PRO A 99 -52.17 -18.66 31.42
N GLY A 100 -52.44 -19.71 30.63
CA GLY A 100 -53.71 -20.46 30.66
C GLY A 100 -53.54 -21.96 30.42
N HIS A 101 -53.72 -22.75 31.48
CA HIS A 101 -53.99 -24.20 31.44
C HIS A 101 -55.42 -24.46 30.87
N ASP A 102 -55.86 -25.65 30.45
CA ASP A 102 -55.35 -27.02 30.66
C ASP A 102 -55.94 -28.01 29.64
N LYS A 103 -55.42 -29.26 29.60
CA LYS A 103 -56.14 -30.53 29.26
C LYS A 103 -56.66 -30.75 27.81
N ASP A 104 -56.82 -31.99 27.31
CA ASP A 104 -56.45 -33.32 27.85
C ASP A 104 -56.25 -34.39 26.75
N GLN A 105 -55.76 -35.57 27.17
CA GLN A 105 -55.94 -36.91 26.59
C GLN A 105 -55.29 -37.28 25.23
N ALA A 106 -54.50 -38.36 25.32
CA ALA A 106 -53.97 -39.21 24.24
C ALA A 106 -54.78 -40.55 24.24
N PRO A 107 -54.33 -41.74 23.76
CA PRO A 107 -53.10 -42.09 23.02
C PRO A 107 -53.26 -43.13 21.87
N SER A 108 -52.12 -43.59 21.33
CA SER A 108 -51.91 -44.86 20.59
C SER A 108 -52.23 -44.85 19.07
N LYS A 109 -51.65 -45.71 18.21
CA LYS A 109 -50.80 -46.91 18.43
C LYS A 109 -49.89 -47.24 17.20
N LYS A 110 -48.96 -48.18 17.43
CA LYS A 110 -48.19 -49.06 16.50
C LYS A 110 -48.84 -49.40 15.12
N ALA A 111 -48.13 -49.83 14.05
CA ALA A 111 -46.68 -49.94 13.73
C ALA A 111 -46.46 -50.40 12.25
N GLU A 112 -45.19 -50.56 11.83
CA GLU A 112 -44.66 -51.53 10.83
C GLU A 112 -45.13 -51.54 9.34
N LYS A 113 -44.19 -51.16 8.43
CA LYS A 113 -43.51 -51.99 7.36
C LYS A 113 -44.25 -53.15 6.64
N PRO A 114 -43.81 -53.61 5.42
CA PRO A 114 -42.87 -53.06 4.41
C PRO A 114 -43.28 -53.34 2.92
N THR A 115 -42.27 -53.51 2.02
CA THR A 115 -42.18 -54.35 0.78
C THR A 115 -42.64 -53.83 -0.61
N GLU A 116 -41.65 -53.76 -1.54
CA GLU A 116 -41.66 -54.24 -2.96
C GLU A 116 -42.61 -53.59 -4.02
N MET A 117 -42.40 -53.65 -5.36
CA MET A 117 -41.34 -54.25 -6.21
C MET A 117 -41.20 -53.56 -7.60
N SER A 118 -40.02 -53.71 -8.23
CA SER A 118 -39.73 -53.88 -9.68
C SER A 118 -40.71 -53.36 -10.77
N SER A 119 -40.23 -52.46 -11.65
CA SER A 119 -40.01 -52.69 -13.11
C SER A 119 -39.63 -51.39 -13.85
N LYS A 120 -39.15 -51.32 -15.10
CA LYS A 120 -38.20 -52.06 -15.98
C LYS A 120 -38.44 -51.49 -17.40
N LYS A 121 -37.37 -51.18 -18.18
CA LYS A 121 -37.39 -50.83 -19.64
C LYS A 121 -38.02 -49.47 -20.03
N SER A 122 -37.66 -48.81 -21.15
CA SER A 122 -36.53 -48.97 -22.10
C SER A 122 -36.45 -47.81 -23.12
N THR A 123 -35.25 -47.54 -23.68
CA THR A 123 -34.95 -47.04 -25.07
C THR A 123 -35.78 -45.87 -25.67
N ALA A 124 -35.22 -44.84 -26.30
CA ALA A 124 -33.95 -44.74 -27.05
C ALA A 124 -33.47 -43.29 -27.19
N ASP A 125 -32.18 -43.08 -27.45
CA ASP A 125 -31.57 -41.76 -27.70
C ASP A 125 -31.64 -41.33 -29.17
N GLN A 126 -32.39 -40.26 -29.48
CA GLN A 126 -32.23 -39.41 -30.68
C GLN A 126 -32.74 -37.98 -30.40
N ASN A 127 -31.90 -37.11 -29.83
CA ASN A 127 -32.16 -35.67 -29.77
C ASN A 127 -31.11 -34.88 -30.58
N GLU A 128 -31.58 -34.25 -31.66
CA GLU A 128 -31.06 -32.95 -32.07
C GLU A 128 -31.79 -31.87 -31.27
N GLU A 129 -31.06 -30.94 -30.66
CA GLU A 129 -31.56 -29.69 -30.06
C GLU A 129 -30.32 -28.79 -29.94
N GLN A 130 -30.12 -27.72 -30.72
CA GLN A 130 -30.91 -26.50 -30.86
C GLN A 130 -31.26 -25.81 -29.53
N GLU A 131 -30.78 -24.57 -29.41
CA GLU A 131 -30.93 -23.73 -28.22
C GLU A 131 -32.37 -23.24 -28.08
N ASN A 132 -32.91 -23.31 -26.87
CA ASN A 132 -33.93 -22.37 -26.42
C ASN A 132 -33.64 -21.95 -24.99
N LYS A 133 -33.73 -20.63 -24.74
CA LYS A 133 -33.70 -20.08 -23.39
C LYS A 133 -35.11 -20.04 -22.83
N SER A 134 -35.26 -20.46 -21.59
CA SER A 134 -36.33 -20.00 -20.71
C SER A 134 -35.70 -19.62 -19.38
N ASP A 135 -35.77 -18.34 -19.02
CA ASP A 135 -35.37 -17.89 -17.69
C ASP A 135 -36.37 -18.43 -16.66
N SER A 136 -35.88 -19.23 -15.70
CA SER A 136 -36.63 -19.67 -14.54
C SER A 136 -35.78 -19.41 -13.30
N GLU A 137 -36.14 -18.39 -12.52
CA GLU A 137 -35.55 -18.10 -11.21
C GLU A 137 -35.99 -19.15 -10.19
N GLU A 138 -35.43 -20.36 -10.27
CA GLU A 138 -35.53 -21.31 -9.16
C GLU A 138 -34.66 -20.83 -8.01
N THR A 139 -35.30 -20.29 -6.99
CA THR A 139 -34.68 -20.02 -5.70
C THR A 139 -34.34 -21.35 -5.02
N GLU A 140 -33.12 -21.86 -5.27
CA GLU A 140 -32.54 -22.90 -4.41
C GLU A 140 -32.49 -22.36 -2.97
N GLU A 141 -33.41 -22.83 -2.13
CA GLU A 141 -33.26 -22.73 -0.69
C GLU A 141 -31.95 -23.42 -0.32
N VAL A 142 -30.94 -22.64 0.10
CA VAL A 142 -29.65 -23.15 0.55
C VAL A 142 -29.84 -23.87 1.89
N SER A 143 -30.34 -25.11 1.80
CA SER A 143 -30.39 -26.02 2.94
C SER A 143 -28.99 -26.13 3.54
N GLU A 144 -28.87 -25.80 4.83
CA GLU A 144 -27.59 -25.79 5.54
C GLU A 144 -27.08 -27.21 5.80
N THR A 145 -26.62 -27.85 4.73
CA THR A 145 -25.75 -29.02 4.77
C THR A 145 -24.46 -28.61 5.47
N LYS A 146 -24.44 -28.77 6.80
CA LYS A 146 -23.33 -28.42 7.69
C LYS A 146 -22.02 -28.96 7.13
N LYS A 147 -21.24 -28.07 6.50
CA LYS A 147 -19.97 -28.41 5.86
C LYS A 147 -19.01 -28.86 6.96
N VAL A 148 -18.78 -30.17 7.04
CA VAL A 148 -17.81 -30.76 7.97
C VAL A 148 -16.45 -30.11 7.70
N PRO A 149 -15.86 -29.41 8.70
CA PRO A 149 -14.54 -28.81 8.53
C PRO A 149 -13.49 -29.88 8.22
N LEU A 150 -12.51 -29.53 7.39
CA LEU A 150 -11.36 -30.43 7.14
C LEU A 150 -10.58 -30.63 8.44
N THR A 151 -10.15 -31.87 8.72
CA THR A 151 -9.22 -32.13 9.83
C THR A 151 -7.82 -31.60 9.51
N ALA A 152 -6.98 -31.40 10.53
CA ALA A 152 -5.59 -30.98 10.33
C ALA A 152 -4.80 -31.95 9.42
N GLU A 153 -5.05 -33.25 9.55
CA GLU A 153 -4.47 -34.30 8.70
C GLU A 153 -4.93 -34.17 7.24
N GLN A 154 -6.22 -33.95 7.01
CA GLN A 154 -6.79 -33.72 5.67
C GLN A 154 -6.31 -32.42 5.03
N ILE A 155 -5.98 -31.41 5.84
CA ILE A 155 -5.37 -30.15 5.37
C ILE A 155 -3.94 -30.43 4.90
N GLU A 156 -3.12 -31.09 5.72
CA GLU A 156 -1.71 -31.33 5.43
C GLU A 156 -1.49 -32.34 4.29
N GLU A 157 -2.34 -33.37 4.22
CA GLU A 157 -2.39 -34.29 3.07
C GLU A 157 -2.67 -33.52 1.77
N LYS A 158 -3.67 -32.63 1.78
CA LYS A 158 -4.02 -31.81 0.63
C LYS A 158 -2.94 -30.81 0.24
N LYS A 159 -2.26 -30.17 1.21
CA LYS A 159 -1.08 -29.34 0.92
C LYS A 159 -0.02 -30.15 0.18
N THR A 160 0.35 -31.29 0.76
CA THR A 160 1.35 -32.21 0.20
C THR A 160 0.99 -32.69 -1.22
N GLN A 161 -0.25 -33.13 -1.43
CA GLN A 161 -0.75 -33.52 -2.76
C GLN A 161 -0.72 -32.34 -3.74
N THR A 162 -1.11 -31.14 -3.30
CA THR A 162 -1.17 -29.94 -4.16
C THR A 162 0.23 -29.45 -4.54
N PHE A 163 1.20 -29.43 -3.63
CA PHE A 163 2.59 -29.05 -3.94
C PHE A 163 3.26 -30.08 -4.88
N LYS A 164 2.98 -31.38 -4.71
CA LYS A 164 3.44 -32.42 -5.64
C LYS A 164 2.81 -32.27 -7.03
N ALA A 165 1.53 -31.92 -7.11
CA ALA A 165 0.84 -31.64 -8.37
C ALA A 165 1.32 -30.33 -9.01
N LEU A 166 1.58 -29.28 -8.21
CA LEU A 166 2.13 -27.99 -8.64
C LEU A 166 3.43 -28.21 -9.42
N LYS A 167 4.40 -28.93 -8.83
CA LYS A 167 5.64 -29.27 -9.53
C LYS A 167 5.39 -30.02 -10.84
N LYS A 168 4.64 -31.14 -10.82
CA LYS A 168 4.40 -31.94 -12.04
C LYS A 168 3.83 -31.10 -13.19
N ASN A 169 2.89 -30.19 -12.91
CA ASN A 169 2.29 -29.38 -13.96
C ASN A 169 3.19 -28.21 -14.38
N LEU A 170 4.06 -27.68 -13.50
CA LEU A 170 5.11 -26.72 -13.88
C LEU A 170 6.20 -27.35 -14.74
N ASP A 171 6.60 -28.60 -14.44
CA ASP A 171 7.55 -29.37 -15.25
C ASP A 171 7.04 -29.44 -16.72
N ILE A 172 5.74 -29.69 -16.93
CA ILE A 172 5.07 -29.68 -18.26
C ILE A 172 5.06 -28.27 -18.90
N LEU A 173 4.74 -27.23 -18.13
CA LEU A 173 4.71 -25.86 -18.68
C LEU A 173 6.11 -25.32 -19.03
N SER A 174 7.18 -25.90 -18.49
CA SER A 174 8.55 -25.47 -18.76
C SER A 174 9.05 -25.85 -20.18
N ASP A 175 8.48 -26.91 -20.78
CA ASP A 175 8.74 -27.29 -22.17
C ASP A 175 7.66 -26.73 -23.10
N VAL A 176 7.72 -25.41 -23.33
CA VAL A 176 6.79 -24.70 -24.21
C VAL A 176 6.84 -25.29 -25.62
N ASP A 177 8.04 -25.42 -26.20
CA ASP A 177 8.21 -25.81 -27.60
C ASP A 177 7.87 -27.29 -27.85
N GLY A 178 8.24 -28.21 -26.94
CA GLY A 178 7.94 -29.64 -27.06
C GLY A 178 6.44 -29.97 -27.03
N HIS A 179 5.61 -29.08 -26.48
CA HIS A 179 4.15 -29.21 -26.42
C HIS A 179 3.39 -28.43 -27.51
N LEU A 180 4.09 -27.83 -28.49
CA LEU A 180 3.48 -27.17 -29.66
C LEU A 180 3.35 -28.14 -30.85
N ASN A 181 2.19 -28.14 -31.50
CA ASN A 181 2.04 -28.74 -32.83
C ASN A 181 2.49 -27.78 -33.95
N GLU A 182 2.57 -28.30 -35.18
CA GLU A 182 2.96 -27.58 -36.41
C GLU A 182 2.26 -26.23 -36.64
N LYS A 183 1.08 -26.02 -36.05
CA LYS A 183 0.30 -24.77 -36.17
C LYS A 183 0.67 -23.74 -35.09
N GLY A 184 1.61 -24.06 -34.20
CA GLY A 184 1.97 -23.28 -33.01
C GLY A 184 0.86 -23.25 -31.98
N THR A 185 0.19 -24.39 -31.73
CA THR A 185 -0.89 -24.50 -30.73
C THR A 185 -0.64 -25.66 -29.78
N PHE A 186 -0.98 -25.46 -28.50
CA PHE A 186 -0.65 -26.41 -27.43
C PHE A 186 -1.49 -27.69 -27.50
N ASP A 187 -0.84 -28.80 -27.16
CA ASP A 187 -1.45 -30.13 -27.07
C ASP A 187 -2.42 -30.30 -25.89
N LYS A 188 -2.98 -31.50 -25.74
CA LYS A 188 -3.96 -31.81 -24.69
C LYS A 188 -3.37 -31.72 -23.29
N ASP A 189 -2.14 -32.16 -23.08
CA ASP A 189 -1.56 -32.34 -21.75
C ASP A 189 -1.02 -31.02 -21.18
N PHE A 190 -0.49 -30.14 -22.04
CA PHE A 190 -0.19 -28.76 -21.68
C PHE A 190 -1.45 -27.96 -21.30
N LYS A 191 -2.55 -28.11 -22.08
CA LYS A 191 -3.86 -27.54 -21.71
C LYS A 191 -4.35 -28.06 -20.36
N ASN A 192 -4.28 -29.37 -20.12
CA ASN A 192 -4.61 -29.97 -18.83
C ASN A 192 -3.75 -29.39 -17.69
N ALA A 193 -2.44 -29.24 -17.92
CA ALA A 193 -1.50 -28.72 -16.92
C ALA A 193 -1.83 -27.29 -16.49
N THR A 194 -2.11 -26.38 -17.44
CA THR A 194 -2.56 -25.01 -17.10
C THR A 194 -3.86 -24.99 -16.29
N PHE A 195 -4.81 -25.87 -16.60
CA PHE A 195 -6.10 -25.96 -15.89
C PHE A 195 -5.95 -26.55 -14.47
N ASN A 196 -5.07 -27.53 -14.31
CA ASN A 196 -4.72 -28.10 -13.00
C ASN A 196 -4.07 -27.02 -12.10
N LEU A 197 -3.07 -26.31 -12.63
CA LEU A 197 -2.37 -25.23 -11.92
C LEU A 197 -3.34 -24.13 -11.44
N GLN A 198 -4.25 -23.68 -12.31
CA GLN A 198 -5.32 -22.75 -11.96
C GLN A 198 -6.19 -23.26 -10.79
N SER A 199 -6.43 -24.56 -10.75
CA SER A 199 -7.30 -25.21 -9.76
C SER A 199 -6.64 -25.37 -8.38
N HIS A 200 -5.30 -25.41 -8.30
CA HIS A 200 -4.55 -25.60 -7.05
C HIS A 200 -4.84 -24.52 -6.00
N HIS A 201 -5.04 -23.26 -6.40
CA HIS A 201 -5.39 -22.14 -5.50
C HIS A 201 -6.69 -22.40 -4.71
N PHE A 202 -7.55 -23.32 -5.17
CA PHE A 202 -8.83 -23.65 -4.55
C PHE A 202 -8.83 -24.96 -3.75
N ALA A 203 -7.67 -25.60 -3.54
CA ALA A 203 -7.57 -26.92 -2.88
C ALA A 203 -8.12 -26.96 -1.44
N LEU A 204 -7.94 -25.85 -0.70
CA LEU A 204 -8.37 -25.68 0.70
C LEU A 204 -9.58 -24.77 0.91
N LYS A 205 -10.36 -24.42 -0.14
CA LYS A 205 -11.59 -23.59 -0.04
C LYS A 205 -12.74 -24.14 0.85
N LYS A 206 -12.50 -25.24 1.58
CA LYS A 206 -13.38 -25.85 2.60
C LYS A 206 -12.80 -25.78 4.02
N ALA A 207 -11.61 -25.21 4.21
CA ALA A 207 -11.01 -24.91 5.51
C ALA A 207 -11.59 -23.59 6.07
N SER A 208 -11.08 -23.13 7.22
CA SER A 208 -11.31 -21.74 7.66
C SER A 208 -10.61 -20.75 6.73
N LEU A 209 -11.08 -19.50 6.72
CA LEU A 209 -10.53 -18.43 5.90
C LEU A 209 -9.02 -18.21 6.16
N ASP A 210 -8.61 -18.25 7.43
CA ASP A 210 -7.22 -18.04 7.82
C ASP A 210 -6.29 -19.15 7.30
N ILE A 211 -6.76 -20.41 7.32
CA ILE A 211 -6.00 -21.57 6.81
C ILE A 211 -5.94 -21.55 5.28
N ASP A 212 -7.04 -21.20 4.61
CA ASP A 212 -7.10 -21.08 3.15
C ASP A 212 -6.24 -19.90 2.65
N ASN A 213 -6.13 -18.81 3.42
CA ASN A 213 -5.25 -17.68 3.12
C ASN A 213 -3.77 -18.01 3.37
N GLN A 214 -3.42 -18.57 4.54
CA GLN A 214 -2.05 -19.02 4.83
C GLN A 214 -1.57 -20.02 3.77
N PHE A 215 -2.43 -20.93 3.32
CA PHE A 215 -2.11 -21.87 2.25
C PHE A 215 -1.83 -21.18 0.90
N LYS A 216 -2.49 -20.07 0.56
CA LYS A 216 -2.22 -19.35 -0.69
C LYS A 216 -0.90 -18.59 -0.65
N GLU A 217 -0.46 -18.17 0.53
CA GLU A 217 0.91 -17.67 0.74
C GLU A 217 1.93 -18.82 0.56
N GLU A 218 1.78 -19.93 1.29
CA GLU A 218 2.67 -21.10 1.16
C GLU A 218 2.73 -21.65 -0.27
N LEU A 219 1.58 -21.72 -0.96
CA LEU A 219 1.49 -22.15 -2.36
C LEU A 219 2.21 -21.18 -3.31
N GLY A 220 2.22 -19.88 -2.98
CA GLY A 220 2.95 -18.86 -3.72
C GLY A 220 4.45 -18.92 -3.49
N ASP A 221 4.88 -19.16 -2.25
CA ASP A 221 6.30 -19.37 -1.93
C ASP A 221 6.86 -20.58 -2.69
N VAL A 222 6.17 -21.74 -2.65
CA VAL A 222 6.57 -22.95 -3.42
C VAL A 222 6.47 -22.72 -4.94
N PHE A 223 5.53 -21.90 -5.42
CA PHE A 223 5.45 -21.52 -6.83
C PHE A 223 6.64 -20.65 -7.27
N VAL A 224 7.19 -19.82 -6.38
CA VAL A 224 8.43 -19.05 -6.62
C VAL A 224 9.66 -19.97 -6.58
N GLU A 225 9.78 -20.85 -5.58
CA GLU A 225 10.90 -21.82 -5.47
C GLU A 225 11.03 -22.72 -6.71
N LEU A 226 9.91 -23.08 -7.34
CA LEU A 226 9.86 -23.89 -8.55
C LEU A 226 10.03 -23.09 -9.85
N GLY A 227 10.35 -21.78 -9.77
CA GLY A 227 10.48 -20.90 -10.94
C GLY A 227 9.16 -20.60 -11.67
N GLY A 228 8.03 -20.95 -11.05
CA GLY A 228 6.70 -20.95 -11.66
C GLY A 228 6.23 -19.59 -12.16
N VAL A 229 6.65 -18.49 -11.50
CA VAL A 229 6.35 -17.12 -11.98
C VAL A 229 6.89 -16.92 -13.40
N LYS A 230 8.17 -17.22 -13.63
CA LYS A 230 8.80 -17.07 -14.96
C LYS A 230 8.11 -17.97 -15.98
N ILE A 231 7.96 -19.26 -15.65
CA ILE A 231 7.32 -20.25 -16.52
C ILE A 231 5.92 -19.81 -16.97
N VAL A 232 5.08 -19.33 -16.06
CA VAL A 232 3.72 -18.88 -16.40
C VAL A 232 3.72 -17.54 -17.14
N CYS A 233 4.68 -16.65 -16.88
CA CYS A 233 4.89 -15.43 -17.67
C CYS A 233 5.33 -15.74 -19.11
N ASP A 234 6.27 -16.68 -19.33
CA ASP A 234 6.70 -17.14 -20.66
C ASP A 234 5.50 -17.62 -21.50
N VAL A 235 4.61 -18.42 -20.89
CA VAL A 235 3.40 -18.94 -21.55
C VAL A 235 2.41 -17.84 -21.91
N VAL A 236 2.23 -16.83 -21.04
CA VAL A 236 1.38 -15.66 -21.35
C VAL A 236 1.97 -14.87 -22.52
N VAL A 237 3.28 -14.60 -22.51
CA VAL A 237 3.98 -13.87 -23.58
C VAL A 237 3.87 -14.62 -24.91
N TYR A 238 4.13 -15.94 -24.93
CA TYR A 238 3.95 -16.78 -26.12
C TYR A 238 2.51 -16.68 -26.65
N CYS A 239 1.51 -16.88 -25.78
CA CYS A 239 0.11 -16.86 -26.20
C CYS A 239 -0.36 -15.49 -26.71
N GLN A 240 0.17 -14.40 -26.19
CA GLN A 240 -0.11 -13.05 -26.67
C GLN A 240 0.52 -12.81 -28.04
N LYS A 241 1.82 -13.12 -28.21
CA LYS A 241 2.55 -12.97 -29.48
C LYS A 241 2.00 -13.85 -30.61
N LYS A 242 1.68 -15.12 -30.29
CA LYS A 242 1.13 -16.07 -31.26
C LYS A 242 -0.26 -15.65 -31.77
N GLY A 243 -1.01 -14.90 -30.96
CA GLY A 243 -2.41 -14.59 -31.19
C GLY A 243 -3.32 -15.79 -30.90
N TYR A 244 -4.49 -15.50 -30.35
CA TYR A 244 -5.49 -16.51 -29.97
C TYR A 244 -6.77 -16.46 -30.82
N TYR A 245 -6.71 -15.74 -31.95
CA TYR A 245 -7.70 -15.73 -33.04
C TYR A 245 -6.98 -16.01 -34.37
N ASN A 246 -7.62 -16.73 -35.28
CA ASN A 246 -7.12 -16.90 -36.65
C ASN A 246 -7.55 -15.73 -37.56
N GLU A 247 -7.10 -15.76 -38.82
CA GLU A 247 -7.45 -14.78 -39.86
C GLU A 247 -8.96 -14.69 -40.13
N GLU A 248 -9.71 -15.78 -39.91
CA GLU A 248 -11.18 -15.82 -39.99
C GLU A 248 -11.87 -15.28 -38.71
N ASN A 249 -11.13 -14.68 -37.78
CA ASN A 249 -11.60 -14.20 -36.47
C ASN A 249 -12.21 -15.31 -35.56
N LYS A 250 -11.89 -16.58 -35.81
CA LYS A 250 -12.30 -17.73 -34.98
C LYS A 250 -11.29 -17.98 -33.86
N LEU A 251 -11.78 -18.35 -32.69
CA LEU A 251 -10.97 -18.51 -31.48
C LEU A 251 -10.10 -19.77 -31.53
N ILE A 252 -8.78 -19.59 -31.37
CA ILE A 252 -7.82 -20.69 -31.28
C ILE A 252 -7.85 -21.23 -29.84
N GLN A 253 -8.63 -22.30 -29.61
CA GLN A 253 -8.74 -22.92 -28.28
C GLN A 253 -7.38 -23.43 -27.74
N GLY A 254 -6.50 -23.88 -28.64
CA GLY A 254 -5.13 -24.31 -28.33
C GLY A 254 -4.16 -23.20 -27.89
N VAL A 255 -4.59 -21.94 -27.82
CA VAL A 255 -3.79 -20.80 -27.33
C VAL A 255 -4.59 -19.98 -26.31
N SER A 256 -5.88 -19.71 -26.59
CA SER A 256 -6.76 -18.95 -25.68
C SER A 256 -7.04 -19.64 -24.35
N MET A 257 -7.05 -20.98 -24.27
CA MET A 257 -7.28 -21.68 -23.00
C MET A 257 -6.03 -21.62 -22.10
N PRO A 258 -4.81 -21.98 -22.57
CA PRO A 258 -3.58 -21.74 -21.82
C PRO A 258 -3.42 -20.29 -21.36
N LEU A 259 -3.67 -19.31 -22.24
CA LEU A 259 -3.59 -17.87 -21.91
C LEU A 259 -4.47 -17.50 -20.72
N ILE A 260 -5.78 -17.81 -20.79
CA ILE A 260 -6.74 -17.42 -19.75
C ILE A 260 -6.45 -18.16 -18.43
N ASN A 261 -6.07 -19.44 -18.49
CA ASN A 261 -5.69 -20.21 -17.30
C ASN A 261 -4.45 -19.60 -16.63
N CYS A 262 -3.42 -19.22 -17.41
CA CYS A 262 -2.19 -18.59 -16.91
C CYS A 262 -2.44 -17.19 -16.33
N LEU A 263 -3.29 -16.38 -16.97
CA LEU A 263 -3.71 -15.09 -16.42
C LEU A 263 -4.48 -15.21 -15.10
N ILE A 264 -5.30 -16.27 -14.92
CA ILE A 264 -5.95 -16.55 -13.64
C ILE A 264 -4.92 -17.00 -12.58
N ILE A 265 -3.91 -17.81 -12.95
CA ILE A 265 -2.81 -18.20 -12.05
C ILE A 265 -2.06 -16.96 -11.57
N LEU A 266 -1.66 -16.05 -12.46
CA LEU A 266 -0.92 -14.84 -12.10
C LEU A 266 -1.78 -13.83 -11.32
N LEU A 267 -3.08 -13.71 -11.61
CA LEU A 267 -4.00 -12.93 -10.78
C LEU A 267 -4.07 -13.48 -9.35
N ASN A 268 -4.34 -14.78 -9.22
CA ASN A 268 -4.46 -15.46 -7.92
C ASN A 268 -3.13 -15.44 -7.13
N PHE A 269 -2.00 -15.48 -7.83
CA PHE A 269 -0.67 -15.34 -7.24
C PHE A 269 -0.43 -13.91 -6.72
N THR A 270 -0.61 -12.90 -7.56
CA THR A 270 -0.37 -11.49 -7.19
C THR A 270 -1.33 -10.98 -6.10
N ASP A 271 -2.55 -11.51 -6.04
CA ASP A 271 -3.53 -11.23 -4.97
C ASP A 271 -3.06 -11.73 -3.59
N ALA A 272 -2.59 -12.99 -3.53
CA ALA A 272 -2.18 -13.62 -2.27
C ALA A 272 -0.71 -13.34 -1.88
N ASN A 273 0.17 -13.02 -2.84
CA ASN A 273 1.62 -12.99 -2.66
C ASN A 273 2.22 -11.64 -3.07
N ALA A 274 1.66 -10.54 -2.56
CA ALA A 274 2.14 -9.17 -2.82
C ALA A 274 3.66 -8.99 -2.62
N ARG A 275 4.28 -9.76 -1.70
CA ARG A 275 5.75 -9.79 -1.49
C ARG A 275 6.54 -10.18 -2.74
N HIS A 276 5.97 -10.98 -3.63
CA HIS A 276 6.63 -11.57 -4.79
C HIS A 276 6.15 -10.98 -6.14
N CYS A 277 5.32 -9.93 -6.13
CA CYS A 277 4.87 -9.25 -7.36
C CYS A 277 6.02 -8.67 -8.22
N HIS A 278 7.17 -8.36 -7.61
CA HIS A 278 8.36 -7.85 -8.32
C HIS A 278 8.87 -8.83 -9.39
N LEU A 279 8.72 -10.14 -9.19
CA LEU A 279 9.15 -11.16 -10.13
C LEU A 279 8.40 -11.11 -11.49
N LEU A 280 7.19 -10.52 -11.53
CA LEU A 280 6.45 -10.27 -12.78
C LEU A 280 6.95 -9.00 -13.49
N VAL A 281 7.59 -8.09 -12.76
CA VAL A 281 8.15 -6.82 -13.26
C VAL A 281 9.55 -7.06 -13.83
N GLU A 282 10.36 -7.86 -13.14
CA GLU A 282 11.69 -8.32 -13.56
C GLU A 282 11.63 -9.23 -14.80
N HIS A 283 10.47 -9.79 -15.12
CA HIS A 283 10.26 -10.61 -16.32
C HIS A 283 10.23 -9.73 -17.58
N ALA A 284 11.42 -9.57 -18.20
CA ALA A 284 11.72 -8.64 -19.30
C ALA A 284 10.65 -8.45 -20.39
N GLU A 285 9.89 -9.48 -20.74
CA GLU A 285 8.87 -9.42 -21.81
C GLU A 285 7.41 -9.39 -21.31
N PHE A 286 7.14 -9.65 -20.02
CA PHE A 286 5.77 -9.87 -19.55
C PHE A 286 4.94 -8.58 -19.47
N LEU A 287 5.45 -7.58 -18.75
CA LEU A 287 4.78 -6.28 -18.67
C LEU A 287 4.69 -5.60 -20.05
N PRO A 288 5.76 -5.48 -20.86
CA PRO A 288 5.65 -4.91 -22.21
C PRO A 288 4.56 -5.57 -23.06
N GLN A 289 4.45 -6.90 -23.02
CA GLN A 289 3.45 -7.61 -23.81
C GLN A 289 2.01 -7.40 -23.31
N ILE A 290 1.82 -7.17 -21.99
CA ILE A 290 0.55 -6.73 -21.42
C ILE A 290 0.22 -5.27 -21.78
N LEU A 291 1.18 -4.35 -21.73
CA LEU A 291 0.96 -2.95 -22.10
C LEU A 291 0.55 -2.82 -23.57
N GLU A 292 1.21 -3.56 -24.48
CA GLU A 292 0.79 -3.66 -25.89
C GLU A 292 -0.62 -4.25 -26.02
N ALA A 293 -0.94 -5.31 -25.24
CA ALA A 293 -2.27 -5.91 -25.25
C ALA A 293 -3.36 -4.96 -24.73
N LEU A 294 -3.08 -4.08 -23.77
CA LEU A 294 -3.98 -3.00 -23.35
C LEU A 294 -4.16 -1.99 -24.48
N GLN A 295 -3.08 -1.40 -25.00
CA GLN A 295 -3.13 -0.42 -26.09
C GLN A 295 -3.96 -0.93 -27.29
N ARG A 296 -3.76 -2.20 -27.68
CA ARG A 296 -4.49 -2.86 -28.78
C ARG A 296 -5.96 -3.12 -28.48
N LEU A 297 -6.37 -3.28 -27.21
CA LEU A 297 -7.76 -3.55 -26.82
C LEU A 297 -8.56 -2.28 -26.48
N LEU A 298 -7.88 -1.16 -26.23
CA LEU A 298 -8.47 0.10 -25.78
C LEU A 298 -9.61 0.62 -26.69
N LEU A 299 -9.41 0.65 -28.01
CA LEU A 299 -10.43 1.20 -28.92
C LEU A 299 -11.73 0.38 -28.87
N SER A 300 -11.63 -0.94 -29.05
CA SER A 300 -12.79 -1.84 -28.97
C SER A 300 -13.46 -1.88 -27.59
N HIS A 301 -12.73 -1.53 -26.53
CA HIS A 301 -13.27 -1.39 -25.18
C HIS A 301 -14.10 -0.11 -25.04
N LEU A 302 -13.62 1.02 -25.54
CA LEU A 302 -14.34 2.30 -25.51
C LEU A 302 -15.51 2.38 -26.50
N GLU A 303 -15.49 1.58 -27.56
CA GLU A 303 -16.60 1.39 -28.50
C GLU A 303 -17.62 0.33 -28.05
N ASP A 304 -17.41 -0.32 -26.89
CA ASP A 304 -18.21 -1.45 -26.40
C ASP A 304 -18.32 -2.63 -27.42
N SER A 305 -17.35 -2.73 -28.33
CA SER A 305 -17.30 -3.67 -29.48
C SER A 305 -16.40 -4.90 -29.26
N MET A 306 -15.92 -5.12 -28.03
CA MET A 306 -15.00 -6.21 -27.68
C MET A 306 -15.56 -7.62 -27.91
N ARG A 307 -14.67 -8.55 -28.28
CA ARG A 307 -14.96 -9.99 -28.27
C ARG A 307 -14.90 -10.51 -26.82
N VAL A 308 -15.79 -11.43 -26.44
CA VAL A 308 -15.96 -11.96 -25.06
C VAL A 308 -14.66 -12.52 -24.42
N LYS A 309 -13.71 -13.02 -25.20
CA LYS A 309 -12.41 -13.50 -24.68
C LYS A 309 -11.41 -12.35 -24.47
N ASP A 310 -11.48 -11.29 -25.27
CA ASP A 310 -10.68 -10.08 -25.07
C ASP A 310 -11.14 -9.31 -23.83
N GLU A 311 -12.46 -9.18 -23.60
CA GLU A 311 -13.01 -8.55 -22.39
C GLU A 311 -12.56 -9.29 -21.12
N LYS A 312 -12.54 -10.62 -21.15
CA LYS A 312 -11.99 -11.44 -20.06
C LYS A 312 -10.49 -11.23 -19.88
N ALA A 313 -9.70 -11.24 -20.95
CA ALA A 313 -8.26 -10.99 -20.90
C ALA A 313 -7.94 -9.59 -20.34
N LEU A 314 -8.64 -8.56 -20.81
CA LEU A 314 -8.58 -7.18 -20.29
C LEU A 314 -8.86 -7.12 -18.78
N GLY A 315 -9.92 -7.81 -18.35
CA GLY A 315 -10.27 -7.92 -16.94
C GLY A 315 -9.19 -8.57 -16.07
N TYR A 316 -8.36 -9.47 -16.62
CA TYR A 316 -7.20 -10.02 -15.92
C TYR A 316 -6.00 -9.08 -15.95
N TYR A 317 -5.68 -8.46 -17.10
CA TYR A 317 -4.57 -7.51 -17.23
C TYR A 317 -4.69 -6.36 -16.23
N HIS A 318 -5.85 -5.70 -16.15
CA HIS A 318 -6.09 -4.62 -15.19
C HIS A 318 -5.95 -5.09 -13.74
N SER A 319 -6.45 -6.27 -13.38
CA SER A 319 -6.36 -6.79 -12.01
C SER A 319 -4.94 -7.24 -11.62
N ILE A 320 -4.17 -7.83 -12.54
CA ILE A 320 -2.75 -8.16 -12.32
C ILE A 320 -1.94 -6.86 -12.12
N ILE A 321 -2.12 -5.87 -13.00
CA ILE A 321 -1.44 -4.57 -12.87
C ILE A 321 -1.82 -3.87 -11.56
N HIS A 322 -3.10 -3.92 -11.15
CA HIS A 322 -3.51 -3.37 -9.85
C HIS A 322 -2.77 -4.04 -8.69
N ASN A 323 -2.69 -5.38 -8.67
CA ASN A 323 -2.06 -6.12 -7.58
C ASN A 323 -0.53 -5.93 -7.55
N ILE A 324 0.11 -5.71 -8.70
CA ILE A 324 1.52 -5.28 -8.77
C ILE A 324 1.67 -3.83 -8.25
N ALA A 325 0.79 -2.92 -8.65
CA ALA A 325 0.83 -1.50 -8.29
C ALA A 325 0.66 -1.22 -6.79
N GLN A 326 -0.04 -2.10 -6.06
CA GLN A 326 -0.12 -2.02 -4.59
C GLN A 326 1.25 -2.17 -3.91
N SER A 327 2.25 -2.76 -4.58
CA SER A 327 3.62 -2.89 -4.09
C SER A 327 4.44 -1.65 -4.43
N GLU A 328 4.84 -0.90 -3.40
CA GLU A 328 5.74 0.26 -3.55
C GLU A 328 7.14 -0.09 -4.08
N LEU A 329 7.46 -1.39 -4.25
CA LEU A 329 8.70 -1.87 -4.86
C LEU A 329 8.60 -2.00 -6.38
N CYS A 330 7.42 -1.84 -6.97
CA CYS A 330 7.17 -2.04 -8.40
C CYS A 330 6.79 -0.73 -9.13
N ILE A 331 6.56 0.36 -8.40
CA ILE A 331 6.02 1.62 -8.95
C ILE A 331 7.02 2.32 -9.87
N HIS A 332 8.33 2.23 -9.59
CA HIS A 332 9.35 2.91 -10.39
C HIS A 332 9.42 2.31 -11.80
N GLU A 333 9.53 1.00 -11.87
CA GLU A 333 9.65 0.20 -13.10
C GLU A 333 8.35 0.27 -13.91
N LEU A 334 7.19 0.17 -13.25
CA LEU A 334 5.88 0.37 -13.88
C LEU A 334 5.78 1.74 -14.57
N ARG A 335 6.32 2.80 -13.95
CA ARG A 335 6.34 4.16 -14.52
C ARG A 335 7.36 4.30 -15.64
N GLU A 336 8.56 3.72 -15.52
CA GLU A 336 9.54 3.70 -16.62
C GLU A 336 9.03 2.96 -17.86
N MET A 337 8.11 2.00 -17.70
CA MET A 337 7.41 1.32 -18.80
C MET A 337 6.22 2.11 -19.40
N GLY A 338 5.86 3.28 -18.85
CA GLY A 338 4.75 4.11 -19.38
C GLY A 338 3.34 3.57 -19.08
N ILE A 339 3.14 2.90 -17.94
CA ILE A 339 1.82 2.34 -17.57
C ILE A 339 0.74 3.42 -17.38
N VAL A 340 1.11 4.64 -17.00
CA VAL A 340 0.17 5.72 -16.67
C VAL A 340 -0.55 6.16 -17.93
N GLU A 341 0.20 6.38 -19.00
CA GLU A 341 -0.28 6.74 -20.34
C GLU A 341 -1.17 5.64 -20.95
N VAL A 342 -0.86 4.36 -20.67
CA VAL A 342 -1.67 3.21 -21.10
C VAL A 342 -2.98 3.10 -20.32
N LEU A 343 -2.98 3.40 -19.02
CA LEU A 343 -4.17 3.27 -18.16
C LEU A 343 -5.08 4.51 -18.18
N LEU A 344 -4.56 5.72 -18.36
CA LEU A 344 -5.34 6.97 -18.33
C LEU A 344 -6.59 6.95 -19.25
N PRO A 345 -6.53 6.44 -20.50
CA PRO A 345 -7.71 6.35 -21.37
C PRO A 345 -8.84 5.47 -20.82
N TYR A 346 -8.53 4.46 -20.00
CA TYR A 346 -9.53 3.56 -19.40
C TYR A 346 -10.36 4.21 -18.29
N LEU A 347 -10.02 5.43 -17.84
CA LEU A 347 -10.91 6.25 -17.01
C LEU A 347 -12.19 6.69 -17.74
N LYS A 348 -12.29 6.47 -19.06
CA LYS A 348 -13.50 6.68 -19.88
C LYS A 348 -14.36 5.41 -20.05
N SER A 349 -14.01 4.31 -19.37
CA SER A 349 -14.67 3.01 -19.51
C SER A 349 -16.14 3.02 -19.05
N SER A 350 -17.04 2.58 -19.93
CA SER A 350 -18.44 2.25 -19.59
C SER A 350 -18.55 1.08 -18.60
N LYS A 351 -17.56 0.16 -18.60
CA LYS A 351 -17.52 -0.99 -17.70
C LYS A 351 -17.01 -0.59 -16.31
N ASP A 352 -17.92 -0.52 -15.34
CA ASP A 352 -17.64 -0.21 -13.92
C ASP A 352 -16.39 -0.90 -13.33
N LYS A 353 -16.19 -2.20 -13.61
CA LYS A 353 -15.06 -2.97 -13.05
C LYS A 353 -13.72 -2.45 -13.59
N ILE A 354 -13.63 -2.18 -14.89
CA ILE A 354 -12.41 -1.67 -15.53
C ILE A 354 -12.17 -0.23 -15.07
N LEU A 355 -13.22 0.61 -15.03
CA LEU A 355 -13.15 1.99 -14.52
C LEU A 355 -12.59 2.04 -13.09
N LEU A 356 -13.16 1.25 -12.18
CA LEU A 356 -12.75 1.19 -10.78
C LEU A 356 -11.33 0.65 -10.59
N THR A 357 -10.97 -0.43 -11.31
CA THR A 357 -9.61 -1.01 -11.23
C THR A 357 -8.56 -0.06 -11.81
N THR A 358 -8.91 0.69 -12.85
CA THR A 358 -8.05 1.73 -13.44
C THR A 358 -7.84 2.88 -12.45
N LEU A 359 -8.93 3.43 -11.89
CA LEU A 359 -8.86 4.51 -10.89
C LEU A 359 -8.03 4.10 -9.66
N ALA A 360 -8.21 2.87 -9.16
CA ALA A 360 -7.43 2.35 -8.03
C ALA A 360 -5.95 2.15 -8.37
N SER A 361 -5.63 1.57 -9.54
CA SER A 361 -4.24 1.39 -9.98
C SER A 361 -3.53 2.71 -10.17
N LEU A 362 -4.17 3.67 -10.85
CA LEU A 362 -3.61 5.00 -11.02
C LEU A 362 -3.44 5.73 -9.69
N ALA A 363 -4.36 5.57 -8.71
CA ALA A 363 -4.21 6.18 -7.38
C ALA A 363 -2.98 5.67 -6.59
N ASP A 364 -2.48 4.46 -6.86
CA ASP A 364 -1.20 3.97 -6.33
C ASP A 364 0.01 4.46 -7.17
N ILE A 365 -0.12 4.59 -8.49
CA ILE A 365 1.01 4.83 -9.44
C ILE A 365 1.31 6.32 -9.75
N VAL A 366 0.30 7.19 -9.85
CA VAL A 366 0.48 8.55 -10.42
C VAL A 366 1.37 9.44 -9.57
N ASP A 367 2.15 10.30 -10.22
CA ASP A 367 2.91 11.35 -9.55
C ASP A 367 2.07 12.61 -9.31
N ASP A 368 2.66 13.58 -8.63
CA ASP A 368 1.97 14.80 -8.20
C ASP A 368 1.54 15.71 -9.37
N SER A 369 2.16 15.56 -10.56
CA SER A 369 1.79 16.29 -11.78
C SER A 369 0.68 15.60 -12.59
N GLU A 370 0.62 14.28 -12.53
CA GLU A 370 -0.43 13.46 -13.15
C GLU A 370 -1.70 13.34 -12.29
N ALA A 371 -1.57 13.57 -10.98
CA ALA A 371 -2.64 13.43 -9.99
C ALA A 371 -3.95 14.12 -10.38
N ALA A 372 -3.87 15.28 -11.05
CA ALA A 372 -5.02 16.06 -11.50
C ALA A 372 -5.88 15.33 -12.55
N HIS A 373 -5.35 14.34 -13.28
CA HIS A 373 -6.13 13.53 -14.21
C HIS A 373 -7.21 12.69 -13.50
N LEU A 374 -6.99 12.34 -12.22
CA LEU A 374 -7.99 11.61 -11.42
C LEU A 374 -9.15 12.52 -10.99
N GLU A 375 -8.94 13.84 -10.95
CA GLU A 375 -9.88 14.85 -10.47
C GLU A 375 -10.95 15.20 -11.52
N THR A 376 -10.77 14.76 -12.78
CA THR A 376 -11.59 15.12 -13.96
C THR A 376 -13.11 15.12 -13.69
N GLY A 377 -13.65 16.31 -13.39
CA GLY A 377 -15.08 16.56 -13.14
C GLY A 377 -15.64 16.01 -11.80
N GLY A 378 -14.81 15.36 -10.97
CA GLY A 378 -15.22 14.79 -9.67
C GLY A 378 -16.19 13.59 -9.72
N ASP A 379 -16.83 13.29 -10.86
CA ASP A 379 -17.76 12.15 -11.00
C ASP A 379 -17.07 10.80 -10.74
N LEU A 380 -15.76 10.67 -11.01
CA LEU A 380 -14.96 9.50 -10.65
C LEU A 380 -14.93 9.26 -9.12
N PHE A 381 -14.78 10.33 -8.34
CA PHE A 381 -14.76 10.27 -6.87
C PHE A 381 -16.16 9.98 -6.31
N LYS A 382 -17.19 10.61 -6.89
CA LYS A 382 -18.61 10.35 -6.57
C LYS A 382 -19.01 8.90 -6.88
N PHE A 383 -18.51 8.32 -7.97
CA PHE A 383 -18.66 6.91 -8.33
C PHE A 383 -17.97 5.97 -7.32
N LEU A 384 -16.72 6.28 -6.95
CA LEU A 384 -15.97 5.54 -5.93
C LEU A 384 -16.70 5.57 -4.58
N LEU A 385 -17.13 6.76 -4.12
CA LEU A 385 -17.85 6.95 -2.86
C LEU A 385 -19.22 6.28 -2.86
N LYS A 386 -19.95 6.29 -3.99
CA LYS A 386 -21.19 5.51 -4.15
C LYS A 386 -20.92 4.01 -4.02
N THR A 387 -19.86 3.51 -4.67
CA THR A 387 -19.49 2.09 -4.63
C THR A 387 -19.02 1.67 -3.23
N LEU A 388 -18.31 2.55 -2.50
CA LEU A 388 -17.96 2.37 -1.09
C LEU A 388 -19.21 2.28 -0.20
N LYS A 389 -20.17 3.22 -0.32
CA LYS A 389 -21.46 3.13 0.40
C LYS A 389 -22.19 1.82 0.13
N SER A 390 -22.23 1.37 -1.13
CA SER A 390 -22.83 0.08 -1.50
C SER A 390 -22.09 -1.12 -0.90
N ALA A 391 -20.76 -1.10 -0.85
CA ALA A 391 -19.97 -2.15 -0.21
C ALA A 391 -20.16 -2.17 1.31
N MET A 392 -20.28 -1.01 1.96
CA MET A 392 -20.53 -0.90 3.41
C MET A 392 -21.88 -1.52 3.79
N ASN A 393 -22.91 -1.32 2.97
CA ASN A 393 -24.26 -1.82 3.23
C ASN A 393 -24.47 -3.29 2.85
N ASP A 394 -23.49 -3.94 2.18
CA ASP A 394 -23.54 -5.36 1.87
C ASP A 394 -23.12 -6.23 3.07
N ARG A 395 -23.78 -7.39 3.21
CA ARG A 395 -23.55 -8.35 4.31
C ARG A 395 -22.14 -8.95 4.34
N HIS A 396 -21.46 -9.01 3.19
CA HIS A 396 -20.08 -9.48 3.04
C HIS A 396 -19.07 -8.33 2.97
N ARG A 397 -19.52 -7.08 3.15
CA ARG A 397 -18.77 -5.83 2.97
C ARG A 397 -18.18 -5.63 1.57
N ARG A 398 -18.78 -6.18 0.50
CA ARG A 398 -18.25 -6.05 -0.88
C ARG A 398 -19.26 -5.50 -1.88
N CYS A 399 -18.77 -4.78 -2.89
CA CYS A 399 -19.53 -4.36 -4.06
C CYS A 399 -18.66 -4.47 -5.33
N LYS A 400 -19.22 -4.98 -6.44
CA LYS A 400 -18.52 -5.17 -7.74
C LYS A 400 -17.19 -5.96 -7.65
N GLY A 401 -17.05 -6.82 -6.63
CA GLY A 401 -15.85 -7.60 -6.33
C GLY A 401 -14.87 -6.95 -5.32
N TRP A 402 -15.05 -5.68 -4.99
CA TRP A 402 -14.18 -4.91 -4.08
C TRP A 402 -14.78 -4.84 -2.68
N SER A 403 -13.97 -4.98 -1.62
CA SER A 403 -14.41 -4.72 -0.24
C SER A 403 -14.45 -3.22 0.08
N ALA A 404 -15.23 -2.84 1.09
CA ALA A 404 -15.26 -1.48 1.60
C ALA A 404 -13.87 -1.01 2.09
N LYS A 405 -13.05 -1.90 2.66
CA LYS A 405 -11.63 -1.66 2.96
C LYS A 405 -10.82 -1.25 1.73
N GLU A 406 -10.85 -2.05 0.66
CA GLU A 406 -10.10 -1.78 -0.57
C GLU A 406 -10.53 -0.45 -1.21
N LEU A 407 -11.83 -0.16 -1.19
CA LEU A 407 -12.40 1.09 -1.69
C LEU A 407 -12.01 2.31 -0.84
N ALA A 408 -11.98 2.17 0.49
CA ALA A 408 -11.55 3.22 1.42
C ALA A 408 -10.04 3.50 1.31
N ARG A 409 -9.22 2.44 1.15
CA ARG A 409 -7.81 2.56 0.78
C ARG A 409 -7.64 3.38 -0.49
N THR A 410 -8.45 3.13 -1.53
CA THR A 410 -8.42 3.93 -2.77
C THR A 410 -8.77 5.40 -2.52
N VAL A 411 -9.77 5.71 -1.70
CA VAL A 411 -10.07 7.11 -1.30
C VAL A 411 -8.87 7.75 -0.60
N ARG A 412 -8.21 7.03 0.32
CA ARG A 412 -7.01 7.49 1.03
C ARG A 412 -5.81 7.72 0.09
N ARG A 413 -5.62 6.84 -0.90
CA ARG A 413 -4.58 6.99 -1.93
C ARG A 413 -4.83 8.21 -2.81
N ILE A 414 -6.06 8.44 -3.26
CA ILE A 414 -6.42 9.65 -4.02
C ILE A 414 -6.19 10.92 -3.19
N ALA A 415 -6.55 10.90 -1.89
CA ALA A 415 -6.36 12.01 -0.95
C ALA A 415 -4.89 12.35 -0.64
N LYS A 416 -3.93 11.52 -1.06
CA LYS A 416 -2.49 11.71 -0.88
C LYS A 416 -1.99 13.01 -1.51
N ASN A 417 -2.37 13.26 -2.76
CA ASN A 417 -1.92 14.39 -3.59
C ASN A 417 -2.77 15.64 -3.28
N ASP A 418 -2.22 16.85 -3.32
CA ASP A 418 -2.94 18.04 -2.82
C ASP A 418 -4.10 18.47 -3.71
N VAL A 419 -3.94 18.36 -5.03
CA VAL A 419 -4.99 18.71 -6.02
C VAL A 419 -6.33 17.99 -5.79
N ASN A 420 -6.31 16.76 -5.28
CA ASN A 420 -7.52 15.94 -5.12
C ASN A 420 -8.31 16.21 -3.83
N LYS A 421 -7.68 16.83 -2.81
CA LYS A 421 -8.22 16.87 -1.43
C LYS A 421 -9.55 17.59 -1.32
N LYS A 422 -9.68 18.75 -1.98
CA LYS A 422 -10.91 19.56 -1.96
C LYS A 422 -12.05 18.88 -2.71
N SER A 423 -11.75 18.34 -3.89
CA SER A 423 -12.73 17.66 -4.75
C SER A 423 -13.30 16.41 -4.07
N LEU A 424 -12.48 15.62 -3.36
CA LEU A 424 -12.96 14.52 -2.52
C LEU A 424 -13.96 14.95 -1.45
N VAL A 425 -13.76 16.11 -0.80
CA VAL A 425 -14.70 16.63 0.22
C VAL A 425 -15.96 17.19 -0.44
N ALA A 426 -15.83 17.93 -1.54
CA ALA A 426 -16.95 18.45 -2.32
C ALA A 426 -17.88 17.35 -2.87
N GLN A 427 -17.32 16.20 -3.27
CA GLN A 427 -18.10 15.01 -3.69
C GLN A 427 -18.66 14.19 -2.51
N GLY A 428 -18.54 14.70 -1.27
CA GLY A 428 -19.20 14.14 -0.09
C GLY A 428 -18.49 12.94 0.53
N SER A 429 -17.15 12.92 0.55
CA SER A 429 -16.39 11.85 1.21
C SER A 429 -16.57 11.80 2.73
N LEU A 430 -16.60 12.96 3.42
CA LEU A 430 -16.57 13.01 4.88
C LEU A 430 -17.66 12.15 5.56
N PRO A 431 -18.96 12.21 5.18
CA PRO A 431 -19.98 11.33 5.76
C PRO A 431 -19.71 9.83 5.52
N VAL A 432 -19.10 9.45 4.39
CA VAL A 432 -18.76 8.04 4.09
C VAL A 432 -17.63 7.56 4.99
N LEU A 433 -16.62 8.40 5.18
CA LEU A 433 -15.50 8.11 6.06
C LEU A 433 -15.96 8.00 7.51
N VAL A 434 -16.83 8.91 8.00
CA VAL A 434 -17.41 8.84 9.35
C VAL A 434 -18.17 7.54 9.57
N SER A 435 -19.13 7.17 8.70
CA SER A 435 -19.83 5.88 8.82
C SER A 435 -18.93 4.64 8.64
N LEU A 436 -17.69 4.82 8.17
CA LEU A 436 -16.67 3.75 8.13
C LEU A 436 -15.82 3.71 9.41
N THR A 437 -15.63 4.83 10.12
CA THR A 437 -15.00 4.85 11.45
C THR A 437 -15.79 4.09 12.51
N GLU A 438 -17.11 3.97 12.32
CA GLU A 438 -18.01 3.19 13.18
C GLU A 438 -18.08 1.69 12.82
N SER A 439 -17.31 1.24 11.81
CA SER A 439 -17.35 -0.15 11.37
C SER A 439 -16.84 -1.12 12.45
N LYS A 440 -17.44 -2.31 12.52
CA LYS A 440 -16.93 -3.42 13.36
C LYS A 440 -15.60 -4.03 12.86
N TYR A 441 -15.11 -3.61 11.69
CA TYR A 441 -13.85 -4.09 11.10
C TYR A 441 -12.77 -3.02 11.26
N GLU A 442 -11.75 -3.31 12.07
CA GLU A 442 -10.72 -2.34 12.46
C GLU A 442 -9.84 -1.89 11.29
N ASP A 443 -9.65 -2.73 10.27
CA ASP A 443 -8.89 -2.38 9.06
C ASP A 443 -9.64 -1.40 8.13
N GLU A 444 -10.96 -1.45 8.10
CA GLU A 444 -11.79 -0.40 7.49
C GLU A 444 -11.70 0.92 8.28
N GLN A 445 -11.71 0.88 9.62
CA GLN A 445 -11.50 2.07 10.45
C GLN A 445 -10.11 2.71 10.20
N ILE A 446 -9.06 1.89 10.06
CA ILE A 446 -7.69 2.37 9.77
C ILE A 446 -7.64 3.16 8.46
N GLU A 447 -8.30 2.69 7.39
CA GLU A 447 -8.34 3.43 6.13
C GLU A 447 -9.25 4.66 6.22
N ALA A 448 -10.34 4.61 6.98
CA ALA A 448 -11.23 5.75 7.24
C ALA A 448 -10.50 6.90 7.94
N PHE A 449 -9.88 6.65 9.09
CA PHE A 449 -9.10 7.65 9.82
C PHE A 449 -7.84 8.07 9.07
N GLY A 450 -7.21 7.15 8.34
CA GLY A 450 -6.10 7.45 7.44
C GLY A 450 -6.49 8.45 6.34
N ALA A 451 -7.68 8.31 5.74
CA ALA A 451 -8.20 9.25 4.76
C ALA A 451 -8.56 10.61 5.38
N LEU A 452 -9.23 10.63 6.54
CA LEU A 452 -9.54 11.87 7.26
C LEU A 452 -8.27 12.67 7.60
N TRP A 453 -7.18 11.99 8.00
CA TRP A 453 -5.88 12.65 8.20
C TRP A 453 -5.31 13.23 6.90
N MET A 454 -5.31 12.48 5.79
CA MET A 454 -4.84 13.03 4.50
C MET A 454 -5.65 14.25 4.05
N LEU A 455 -6.99 14.23 4.22
CA LEU A 455 -7.86 15.36 3.85
C LEU A 455 -7.63 16.61 4.71
N SER A 456 -7.25 16.44 5.99
CA SER A 456 -7.02 17.53 6.95
C SER A 456 -5.79 18.41 6.67
N PHE A 457 -4.92 18.04 5.72
CA PHE A 457 -3.80 18.89 5.29
C PHE A 457 -4.25 20.06 4.39
N ASP A 458 -5.42 19.98 3.73
CA ASP A 458 -5.98 21.13 3.01
C ASP A 458 -6.74 22.07 3.96
N LYS A 459 -6.47 23.38 3.85
CA LYS A 459 -6.98 24.38 4.80
C LYS A 459 -8.49 24.61 4.72
N GLU A 460 -9.11 24.48 3.55
CA GLU A 460 -10.56 24.64 3.38
C GLU A 460 -11.29 23.38 3.84
N ASN A 461 -10.72 22.20 3.58
CA ASN A 461 -11.19 20.94 4.17
C ASN A 461 -11.22 21.00 5.70
N GLN A 462 -10.22 21.61 6.35
CA GLN A 462 -10.25 21.79 7.81
C GLN A 462 -11.48 22.57 8.28
N ASP A 463 -11.88 23.64 7.59
CA ASP A 463 -13.06 24.42 7.99
C ASP A 463 -14.35 23.59 7.86
N ILE A 464 -14.47 22.80 6.80
CA ILE A 464 -15.60 21.89 6.58
C ILE A 464 -15.61 20.75 7.62
N MET A 465 -14.44 20.19 7.96
CA MET A 465 -14.30 19.15 8.99
C MET A 465 -14.64 19.66 10.39
N LEU A 466 -14.23 20.88 10.73
CA LEU A 466 -14.51 21.50 12.04
C LEU A 466 -15.98 21.89 12.23
N GLN A 467 -16.67 22.21 11.13
CA GLN A 467 -18.13 22.45 11.12
C GLN A 467 -18.94 21.14 11.16
N ASN A 468 -18.32 19.99 10.88
CA ASN A 468 -18.97 18.69 10.89
C ASN A 468 -18.78 18.00 12.26
N GLU A 469 -19.81 18.07 13.11
CA GLU A 469 -19.78 17.53 14.47
C GLU A 469 -19.45 16.03 14.50
N ALA A 470 -19.98 15.23 13.58
CA ALA A 470 -19.72 13.79 13.53
C ALA A 470 -18.28 13.44 13.11
N VAL A 471 -17.65 14.23 12.21
CA VAL A 471 -16.21 14.11 11.92
C VAL A 471 -15.38 14.39 13.18
N MET A 472 -15.73 15.47 13.89
CA MET A 472 -15.01 15.86 15.10
C MET A 472 -15.16 14.85 16.24
N GLU A 473 -16.36 14.31 16.45
CA GLU A 473 -16.60 13.31 17.50
C GLU A 473 -15.92 11.98 17.18
N ALA A 474 -15.94 11.51 15.93
CA ALA A 474 -15.19 10.32 15.51
C ALA A 474 -13.68 10.46 15.79
N LEU A 475 -13.09 11.62 15.47
CA LEU A 475 -11.67 11.92 15.72
C LEU A 475 -11.35 12.05 17.23
N VAL A 476 -12.18 12.76 18.00
CA VAL A 476 -11.94 13.02 19.42
C VAL A 476 -12.12 11.76 20.27
N ASN A 477 -13.12 10.93 19.98
CA ASN A 477 -13.37 9.68 20.70
C ASN A 477 -12.26 8.65 20.43
N SER A 478 -11.83 8.53 19.17
CA SER A 478 -10.83 7.54 18.75
C SER A 478 -9.38 7.91 19.05
N ARG A 479 -9.11 9.13 19.55
CA ARG A 479 -7.77 9.59 19.99
C ARG A 479 -7.13 8.79 21.12
N LYS A 480 -7.88 7.87 21.75
CA LYS A 480 -7.42 6.92 22.77
C LYS A 480 -7.64 5.46 22.38
N SER A 481 -7.80 5.17 21.08
CA SER A 481 -7.94 3.81 20.57
C SER A 481 -6.73 2.94 20.96
N GLN A 482 -6.99 1.66 21.25
CA GLN A 482 -5.93 0.68 21.50
C GLN A 482 -5.13 0.41 20.22
N ASN A 483 -5.75 0.55 19.04
CA ASN A 483 -5.07 0.45 17.77
C ASN A 483 -4.24 1.72 17.49
N LYS A 484 -2.92 1.53 17.44
CA LYS A 484 -1.95 2.62 17.23
C LYS A 484 -2.00 3.29 15.86
N LYS A 485 -2.51 2.63 14.81
CA LYS A 485 -2.71 3.26 13.49
C LYS A 485 -3.90 4.20 13.51
N ILE A 486 -4.97 3.83 14.23
CA ILE A 486 -6.15 4.68 14.46
C ILE A 486 -5.78 5.87 15.32
N GLU A 487 -5.26 5.65 16.54
CA GLU A 487 -4.86 6.72 17.48
C GLU A 487 -3.97 7.76 16.82
N LYS A 488 -2.92 7.32 16.11
CA LYS A 488 -1.99 8.19 15.39
C LYS A 488 -2.64 8.99 14.26
N SER A 489 -3.60 8.41 13.54
CA SER A 489 -4.33 9.10 12.46
C SER A 489 -5.33 10.13 13.02
N CYS A 490 -6.04 9.79 14.10
CA CYS A 490 -6.93 10.72 14.80
C CYS A 490 -6.16 11.91 15.37
N SER A 491 -5.08 11.62 16.12
CA SER A 491 -4.18 12.63 16.67
C SER A 491 -3.55 13.49 15.57
N GLY A 492 -3.20 12.91 14.41
CA GLY A 492 -2.62 13.63 13.28
C GLY A 492 -3.58 14.61 12.63
N ALA A 493 -4.84 14.21 12.40
CA ALA A 493 -5.88 15.08 11.87
C ALA A 493 -6.21 16.23 12.84
N LEU A 494 -6.29 15.95 14.14
CA LEU A 494 -6.52 16.97 15.18
C LEU A 494 -5.33 17.94 15.29
N TRP A 495 -4.09 17.44 15.23
CA TRP A 495 -2.88 18.28 15.25
C TRP A 495 -2.78 19.20 14.02
N ASN A 496 -3.19 18.74 12.83
CA ASN A 496 -3.29 19.58 11.63
C ASN A 496 -4.28 20.75 11.82
N MET A 497 -5.34 20.55 12.63
CA MET A 497 -6.40 21.53 12.90
C MET A 497 -6.21 22.35 14.19
N ARG A 498 -5.14 22.11 14.97
CA ARG A 498 -4.94 22.64 16.34
C ARG A 498 -5.13 24.14 16.51
N GLU A 499 -4.70 24.94 15.54
CA GLU A 499 -4.82 26.41 15.57
C GLU A 499 -6.30 26.82 15.53
N LYS A 500 -7.07 26.25 14.60
CA LYS A 500 -8.51 26.49 14.46
C LYS A 500 -9.31 25.91 15.63
N LEU A 501 -8.95 24.71 16.11
CA LEU A 501 -9.53 24.10 17.32
C LEU A 501 -9.40 25.00 18.55
N SER A 502 -8.29 25.74 18.67
CA SER A 502 -8.04 26.65 19.80
C SER A 502 -8.96 27.88 19.82
N ALA A 503 -9.61 28.20 18.69
CA ALA A 503 -10.58 29.29 18.56
C ALA A 503 -12.05 28.85 18.79
N ILE A 504 -12.33 27.55 18.81
CA ILE A 504 -13.69 26.99 18.94
C ILE A 504 -13.93 26.58 20.40
N GLU A 505 -14.86 27.22 21.12
CA GLU A 505 -15.02 27.01 22.57
C GLU A 505 -15.23 25.53 22.97
N LYS A 506 -16.00 24.73 22.19
CA LYS A 506 -16.20 23.27 22.41
C LYS A 506 -14.88 22.47 22.39
N TYR A 507 -13.87 22.92 21.64
CA TYR A 507 -12.61 22.21 21.43
C TYR A 507 -11.36 23.00 21.88
N LYS A 508 -11.55 24.15 22.53
CA LYS A 508 -10.51 25.12 22.91
C LYS A 508 -9.38 24.51 23.73
N ASP A 509 -9.72 23.67 24.72
CA ASP A 509 -8.71 23.01 25.55
C ASP A 509 -8.01 21.84 24.84
N LEU A 510 -8.64 21.21 23.85
CA LEU A 510 -8.01 20.23 22.95
C LEU A 510 -7.07 20.92 21.96
N GLY A 511 -7.46 22.07 21.41
CA GLY A 511 -6.59 22.92 20.61
C GLY A 511 -5.35 23.37 21.41
N LYS A 512 -5.52 23.75 22.68
CA LYS A 512 -4.40 23.99 23.60
C LYS A 512 -3.58 22.72 23.86
N GLU A 513 -4.20 21.55 24.05
CA GLU A 513 -3.50 20.27 24.28
C GLU A 513 -2.49 19.97 23.15
N PHE A 514 -2.86 20.23 21.89
CA PHE A 514 -1.96 20.09 20.73
C PHE A 514 -1.04 21.30 20.45
N ASN A 515 -1.22 22.44 21.13
CA ASN A 515 -0.39 23.64 21.00
C ASN A 515 0.53 23.91 22.21
N ARG A 516 0.48 23.09 23.27
CA ARG A 516 1.36 23.22 24.44
C ARG A 516 2.77 22.75 24.11
N SER A 517 3.66 23.70 23.84
CA SER A 517 5.08 23.48 24.09
C SER A 517 5.28 23.17 25.57
N GLU A 518 6.10 22.16 25.89
CA GLU A 518 6.25 21.65 27.25
C GLU A 518 7.05 22.59 28.18
N THR A 519 7.52 23.72 27.65
CA THR A 519 8.10 24.86 28.38
C THR A 519 7.22 25.38 29.50
N ASP A 520 5.90 25.27 29.38
CA ASP A 520 4.95 25.73 30.41
C ASP A 520 4.78 24.74 31.57
N VAL A 521 5.26 23.50 31.43
CA VAL A 521 5.05 22.42 32.43
C VAL A 521 6.23 22.33 33.42
N THR A 522 7.39 22.90 33.10
CA THR A 522 8.65 22.71 33.85
C THR A 522 9.28 23.99 34.39
N GLN A 523 8.47 24.96 34.85
CA GLN A 523 8.94 25.99 35.80
C GLN A 523 9.19 25.43 37.22
N SER A 524 9.95 24.34 37.31
CA SER A 524 10.66 23.96 38.54
C SER A 524 11.95 23.19 38.21
N ASN A 525 13.07 23.75 38.66
CA ASN A 525 14.36 23.06 38.86
C ASN A 525 15.05 22.40 37.66
N SER A 526 15.54 23.21 36.69
CA SER A 526 16.99 23.21 36.40
C SER A 526 17.43 24.39 35.53
N ALA A 527 18.28 25.26 36.08
CA ALA A 527 18.90 26.36 35.34
C ALA A 527 20.14 25.88 34.55
N GLY A 528 19.91 24.98 33.57
CA GLY A 528 20.94 24.49 32.65
C GLY A 528 20.51 24.73 31.21
N SER A 529 21.28 25.51 30.44
CA SER A 529 20.94 25.82 29.04
C SER A 529 21.00 24.56 28.17
N SER A 530 19.84 23.94 27.92
CA SER A 530 19.66 22.84 27.00
C SER A 530 19.79 23.33 25.56
N ARG A 531 21.04 23.37 25.07
CA ARG A 531 21.32 23.65 23.65
C ARG A 531 20.46 22.76 22.75
N GLY A 532 19.84 23.39 21.75
CA GLY A 532 18.95 22.72 20.79
C GLY A 532 19.66 21.60 20.05
N HIS A 533 18.87 20.63 19.60
CA HIS A 533 19.37 19.51 18.79
C HIS A 533 19.20 19.78 17.30
N VAL A 534 19.90 18.97 16.50
CA VAL A 534 19.63 18.82 15.07
C VAL A 534 18.64 17.67 14.91
N MET A 535 17.40 17.97 14.54
CA MET A 535 16.37 16.96 14.28
C MET A 535 16.64 16.35 12.90
N LEU A 536 16.66 15.02 12.80
CA LEU A 536 16.65 14.32 11.53
C LEU A 536 15.22 13.86 11.26
N SER A 537 14.52 14.58 10.37
CA SER A 537 13.23 14.17 9.83
C SER A 537 13.47 13.31 8.59
N TYR A 538 12.96 12.08 8.58
CA TYR A 538 13.28 11.10 7.56
C TYR A 538 12.21 10.00 7.43
N GLN A 539 12.14 9.36 6.28
CA GLN A 539 11.34 8.14 6.09
C GLN A 539 12.16 6.91 6.50
N TRP A 540 11.53 5.96 7.20
CA TRP A 540 12.15 4.76 7.75
C TRP A 540 12.87 3.90 6.69
N ALA A 541 12.45 3.93 5.42
CA ALA A 541 13.15 3.28 4.31
C ALA A 541 14.62 3.73 4.17
N ASN A 542 14.95 4.95 4.58
CA ASN A 542 16.31 5.49 4.53
C ASN A 542 17.09 5.32 5.85
N GLN A 543 16.52 4.65 6.88
CA GLN A 543 17.02 4.64 8.27
C GLN A 543 18.51 4.29 8.40
N ASN A 544 19.01 3.31 7.64
CA ASN A 544 20.41 2.87 7.72
C ASN A 544 21.41 3.98 7.33
N THR A 545 21.06 4.82 6.35
CA THR A 545 21.87 5.98 5.96
C THR A 545 21.71 7.13 6.96
N ILE A 546 20.50 7.32 7.51
CA ILE A 546 20.24 8.39 8.49
C ILE A 546 20.91 8.10 9.85
N LYS A 547 20.99 6.83 10.27
CA LYS A 547 21.82 6.38 11.41
C LYS A 547 23.28 6.79 11.18
N LYS A 548 23.89 6.40 10.05
CA LYS A 548 25.27 6.81 9.70
C LYS A 548 25.47 8.34 9.73
N ILE A 549 24.50 9.11 9.22
CA ILE A 549 24.56 10.59 9.24
C ILE A 549 24.48 11.12 10.69
N ARG A 550 23.54 10.64 11.50
CA ARG A 550 23.41 10.97 12.93
C ARG A 550 24.71 10.69 13.68
N ASP A 551 25.27 9.50 13.50
CA ASP A 551 26.44 9.04 14.26
C ASP A 551 27.69 9.87 13.92
N ASN A 552 27.87 10.24 12.65
CA ASN A 552 28.93 11.17 12.22
C ASN A 552 28.70 12.61 12.72
N LEU A 553 27.46 13.10 12.80
CA LEU A 553 27.16 14.40 13.41
C LEU A 553 27.49 14.37 14.92
N GLN A 554 27.07 13.33 15.64
CA GLN A 554 27.33 13.14 17.07
C GLN A 554 28.84 13.06 17.36
N ALA A 555 29.62 12.37 16.52
CA ALA A 555 31.09 12.33 16.61
C ALA A 555 31.77 13.71 16.49
N ASN A 556 31.10 14.70 15.90
CA ASN A 556 31.56 16.09 15.79
C ASN A 556 30.91 17.04 16.82
N GLY A 557 30.36 16.51 17.93
CA GLY A 557 29.80 17.32 19.01
C GLY A 557 28.46 17.99 18.67
N ILE A 558 27.70 17.41 17.76
CA ILE A 558 26.37 17.87 17.37
C ILE A 558 25.34 16.98 18.05
N LYS A 559 24.55 17.55 18.97
CA LYS A 559 23.41 16.84 19.57
C LYS A 559 22.37 16.61 18.48
N CYS A 560 22.04 15.35 18.20
CA CYS A 560 21.00 14.97 17.24
C CYS A 560 19.77 14.39 17.95
N TRP A 561 18.65 14.35 17.24
CA TRP A 561 17.43 13.62 17.61
C TRP A 561 16.85 12.93 16.38
N MET A 562 16.40 11.68 16.52
CA MET A 562 15.57 10.97 15.55
C MET A 562 14.44 10.18 16.23
N ASP A 563 13.41 9.84 15.46
CA ASP A 563 12.21 9.06 15.84
C ASP A 563 12.48 7.75 16.63
N ILE A 564 13.68 7.17 16.49
CA ILE A 564 14.10 5.96 17.22
C ILE A 564 14.46 6.25 18.70
N ASP A 565 14.95 7.45 18.99
CA ASP A 565 15.70 7.73 20.22
C ASP A 565 14.79 7.88 21.46
N ASP A 566 13.49 8.22 21.30
CA ASP A 566 12.55 8.41 22.42
C ASP A 566 11.05 8.26 22.02
N MET A 567 10.63 7.06 21.61
CA MET A 567 9.27 6.81 21.10
C MET A 567 8.25 6.33 22.17
N GLN A 568 8.53 6.50 23.47
CA GLN A 568 7.59 6.11 24.56
C GLN A 568 6.54 7.20 24.84
N GLY A 569 5.51 7.31 23.99
CA GLY A 569 4.39 8.23 24.23
C GLY A 569 3.34 8.25 23.10
N SER A 570 2.48 9.27 23.08
CA SER A 570 1.72 9.61 21.87
C SER A 570 2.67 10.25 20.86
N THR A 571 2.89 9.57 19.73
CA THR A 571 4.03 9.87 18.84
C THR A 571 4.08 11.32 18.35
N LEU A 572 2.92 11.95 18.10
CA LEU A 572 2.85 13.32 17.58
C LEU A 572 3.26 14.39 18.58
N ASN A 573 3.09 14.18 19.89
CA ASN A 573 3.58 15.13 20.90
C ASN A 573 5.10 15.03 21.02
N ALA A 574 5.68 13.83 20.86
CA ALA A 574 7.13 13.65 20.76
C ALA A 574 7.70 14.32 19.49
N MET A 575 7.04 14.15 18.34
CA MET A 575 7.40 14.83 17.08
C MET A 575 7.31 16.36 17.20
N ALA A 576 6.27 16.89 17.84
CA ALA A 576 6.13 18.34 18.07
C ALA A 576 7.27 18.90 18.94
N ARG A 577 7.56 18.29 20.09
CA ARG A 577 8.74 18.61 20.94
C ARG A 577 10.05 18.53 20.15
N ALA A 578 10.19 17.55 19.26
CA ALA A 578 11.39 17.37 18.46
C ALA A 578 11.62 18.53 17.48
N VAL A 579 10.56 19.02 16.81
CA VAL A 579 10.65 20.21 15.95
C VAL A 579 10.87 21.48 16.79
N GLU A 580 10.13 21.64 17.89
CA GLU A 580 10.22 22.80 18.79
C GLU A 580 11.60 22.98 19.42
N GLY A 581 12.19 21.89 19.93
CA GLY A 581 13.54 21.89 20.51
C GLY A 581 14.68 21.89 19.48
N ALA A 582 14.37 21.76 18.18
CA ALA A 582 15.39 21.77 17.14
C ALA A 582 15.97 23.17 16.91
N GLU A 583 17.30 23.24 16.82
CA GLU A 583 18.02 24.41 16.29
C GLU A 583 18.09 24.36 14.76
N ILE A 584 18.15 23.14 14.19
CA ILE A 584 18.20 22.85 12.75
C ILE A 584 17.37 21.60 12.49
N VAL A 585 16.62 21.57 11.39
CA VAL A 585 15.89 20.37 10.93
C VAL A 585 16.50 19.89 9.61
N LEU A 586 17.00 18.65 9.60
CA LEU A 586 17.44 17.97 8.38
C LEU A 586 16.22 17.29 7.75
N ILE A 587 15.79 17.74 6.58
CA ILE A 587 14.69 17.15 5.82
C ILE A 587 15.28 16.13 4.84
N CYS A 588 15.20 14.86 5.19
CA CYS A 588 15.85 13.76 4.46
C CYS A 588 14.89 13.21 3.39
N TYR A 589 14.80 13.91 2.26
CA TYR A 589 13.74 13.74 1.27
C TYR A 589 13.98 12.65 0.22
N SER A 590 12.89 11.94 -0.05
CA SER A 590 12.67 10.83 -0.99
C SER A 590 11.18 10.89 -1.38
N LYS A 591 10.72 10.19 -2.43
CA LYS A 591 9.28 10.17 -2.75
C LYS A 591 8.50 9.57 -1.58
N LYS A 592 9.03 8.52 -0.95
CA LYS A 592 8.47 7.94 0.28
C LYS A 592 8.48 8.88 1.50
N TYR A 593 9.28 9.96 1.51
CA TYR A 593 9.19 11.03 2.50
C TYR A 593 8.02 11.97 2.20
N GLN A 594 7.87 12.43 0.94
CA GLN A 594 6.74 13.29 0.53
C GLN A 594 5.39 12.56 0.67
N ASP A 595 5.40 11.24 0.56
CA ASP A 595 4.23 10.39 0.67
C ASP A 595 3.86 10.03 2.13
N SER A 596 4.71 10.39 3.11
CA SER A 596 4.50 10.08 4.53
C SER A 596 3.83 11.25 5.26
N PRO A 597 2.63 11.08 5.86
CA PRO A 597 1.97 12.14 6.62
C PRO A 597 2.71 12.53 7.91
N ASN A 598 3.57 11.66 8.46
CA ASN A 598 4.48 12.03 9.57
C ASN A 598 5.51 13.08 9.13
N CYS A 599 6.34 12.69 8.15
CA CYS A 599 7.33 13.54 7.50
C CYS A 599 6.75 14.87 6.98
N ARG A 600 5.50 14.85 6.48
CA ARG A 600 4.75 16.05 6.11
C ARG A 600 4.45 16.95 7.31
N ALA A 601 3.86 16.41 8.38
CA ALA A 601 3.57 17.18 9.59
C ALA A 601 4.85 17.79 10.21
N GLU A 602 5.94 17.02 10.29
CA GLU A 602 7.24 17.51 10.77
C GLU A 602 7.81 18.65 9.90
N ALA A 603 7.79 18.48 8.57
CA ALA A 603 8.30 19.48 7.63
C ALA A 603 7.45 20.76 7.63
N GLU A 604 6.12 20.63 7.57
CA GLU A 604 5.20 21.76 7.63
C GLU A 604 5.32 22.49 8.98
N TYR A 605 5.50 21.78 10.10
CA TYR A 605 5.71 22.42 11.40
C TYR A 605 7.06 23.14 11.49
N ALA A 606 8.14 22.51 11.00
CA ALA A 606 9.46 23.13 10.92
C ALA A 606 9.43 24.42 10.09
N PHE A 607 8.65 24.42 8.99
CA PHE A 607 8.43 25.58 8.15
C PHE A 607 7.58 26.67 8.85
N GLN A 608 6.49 26.30 9.52
CA GLN A 608 5.64 27.19 10.32
C GLN A 608 6.45 27.91 11.42
N LEU A 609 7.25 27.15 12.17
CA LEU A 609 8.16 27.66 13.21
C LEU A 609 9.43 28.33 12.65
N ARG A 610 9.54 28.49 11.32
CA ARG A 610 10.68 29.11 10.61
C ARG A 610 12.05 28.51 10.99
N LYS A 611 12.09 27.21 11.28
CA LYS A 611 13.31 26.49 11.66
C LYS A 611 14.33 26.49 10.51
N PRO A 612 15.63 26.62 10.78
CA PRO A 612 16.68 26.41 9.78
C PRO A 612 16.62 24.99 9.18
N ILE A 613 16.09 24.89 7.95
CA ILE A 613 15.96 23.62 7.22
C ILE A 613 17.21 23.37 6.36
N ILE A 614 17.76 22.16 6.43
CA ILE A 614 18.76 21.63 5.50
C ILE A 614 18.15 20.43 4.76
N PRO A 615 17.90 20.50 3.45
CA PRO A 615 17.42 19.35 2.68
C PRO A 615 18.57 18.36 2.41
N LEU A 616 18.37 17.08 2.70
CA LEU A 616 19.23 15.97 2.30
C LEU A 616 18.49 15.12 1.26
N LYS A 617 19.01 14.99 0.04
CA LYS A 617 18.39 14.17 -1.02
C LYS A 617 18.79 12.72 -0.84
N MET A 618 17.81 11.84 -0.61
CA MET A 618 18.01 10.43 -0.27
C MET A 618 17.64 9.45 -1.39
N GLU A 619 17.20 9.94 -2.55
CA GLU A 619 16.68 9.14 -3.67
C GLU A 619 17.24 9.65 -5.01
N ARG A 620 17.68 8.76 -5.92
CA ARG A 620 18.13 9.15 -7.26
C ARG A 620 16.96 9.63 -8.11
N ASN A 621 17.22 10.52 -9.07
CA ASN A 621 16.28 11.07 -10.06
C ASN A 621 15.06 11.85 -9.50
N TYR A 622 14.64 11.60 -8.26
CA TYR A 622 13.55 12.29 -7.58
C TYR A 622 13.77 13.80 -7.42
N GLN A 623 12.68 14.57 -7.56
CA GLN A 623 12.61 16.00 -7.32
C GLN A 623 11.33 16.29 -6.52
N ALA A 624 11.46 16.97 -5.38
CA ALA A 624 10.31 17.35 -4.57
C ALA A 624 9.39 18.34 -5.29
N ARG A 625 8.08 18.16 -5.13
CA ARG A 625 7.02 18.97 -5.73
C ARG A 625 5.95 19.29 -4.66
N GLU A 626 4.84 19.91 -5.08
CA GLU A 626 3.75 20.40 -4.20
C GLU A 626 4.28 21.07 -2.91
N TRP A 627 3.74 20.67 -1.76
CA TRP A 627 4.07 21.17 -0.42
C TRP A 627 5.56 21.04 -0.08
N LEU A 628 6.21 19.94 -0.45
CA LEU A 628 7.61 19.70 -0.10
C LEU A 628 8.55 20.55 -0.96
N GLY A 629 8.24 20.69 -2.25
CA GLY A 629 8.94 21.59 -3.16
C GLY A 629 8.89 23.05 -2.69
N PHE A 630 7.76 23.49 -2.13
CA PHE A 630 7.63 24.80 -1.50
C PHE A 630 8.51 24.93 -0.24
N ILE A 631 8.51 23.93 0.64
CA ILE A 631 9.31 23.93 1.88
C ILE A 631 10.82 23.91 1.60
N ILE A 632 11.31 23.04 0.71
CA ILE A 632 12.75 22.91 0.42
C ILE A 632 13.25 23.84 -0.69
N GLY A 633 12.35 24.50 -1.41
CA GLY A 633 12.68 25.39 -2.54
C GLY A 633 13.76 26.44 -2.22
N SER A 634 14.61 26.71 -3.22
CA SER A 634 15.79 27.60 -3.19
C SER A 634 16.90 27.29 -2.18
N LYS A 635 16.81 26.21 -1.39
CA LYS A 635 17.82 25.86 -0.38
C LYS A 635 18.91 24.96 -0.96
N LEU A 636 20.15 25.17 -0.52
CA LEU A 636 21.27 24.27 -0.79
C LEU A 636 20.96 22.88 -0.18
N PHE A 637 21.04 21.83 -1.00
CA PHE A 637 20.80 20.45 -0.57
C PHE A 637 22.05 19.59 -0.65
N PHE A 638 22.11 18.53 0.17
CA PHE A 638 23.21 17.57 0.19
C PHE A 638 22.71 16.21 -0.33
N GLU A 639 23.36 15.65 -1.34
CA GLU A 639 22.88 14.45 -2.04
C GLU A 639 23.58 13.17 -1.54
N PHE A 640 22.81 12.29 -0.89
CA PHE A 640 23.22 11.00 -0.32
C PHE A 640 22.56 9.83 -1.08
N THR A 641 22.82 9.78 -2.39
CA THR A 641 22.18 8.85 -3.35
C THR A 641 23.18 7.85 -3.97
N ASP A 642 24.31 7.62 -3.30
CA ASP A 642 25.49 6.89 -3.79
C ASP A 642 26.10 7.45 -5.11
N LYS A 643 25.60 8.57 -5.61
CA LYS A 643 26.12 9.29 -6.79
C LYS A 643 27.46 9.97 -6.52
N TYR A 644 27.75 10.25 -5.25
CA TYR A 644 28.98 10.87 -4.78
C TYR A 644 29.49 10.14 -3.52
N PRO A 645 30.80 10.18 -3.23
CA PRO A 645 31.35 9.60 -2.00
C PRO A 645 30.67 10.17 -0.75
N PHE A 646 30.18 9.28 0.12
CA PHE A 646 29.46 9.64 1.36
C PHE A 646 30.26 10.66 2.18
N ASP A 647 31.54 10.39 2.42
CA ASP A 647 32.45 11.20 3.23
C ASP A 647 32.56 12.66 2.75
N SER A 648 32.59 12.87 1.42
CA SER A 648 32.65 14.21 0.83
C SER A 648 31.40 15.03 1.16
N LYS A 649 30.22 14.39 1.09
CA LYS A 649 28.93 15.02 1.42
C LYS A 649 28.71 15.14 2.92
N MET A 650 29.19 14.18 3.71
CA MET A 650 29.19 14.22 5.17
C MET A 650 30.06 15.37 5.70
N SER A 651 31.26 15.56 5.15
CA SER A 651 32.14 16.69 5.50
C SER A 651 31.45 18.04 5.25
N ALA A 652 30.85 18.20 4.06
CA ALA A 652 30.14 19.43 3.69
C ALA A 652 28.90 19.67 4.58
N LEU A 653 28.14 18.62 4.91
CA LEU A 653 26.99 18.69 5.83
C LEU A 653 27.42 19.08 7.26
N ILE A 654 28.48 18.48 7.81
CA ILE A 654 29.00 18.84 9.14
C ILE A 654 29.41 20.32 9.17
N LYS A 655 30.11 20.79 8.13
CA LYS A 655 30.53 22.20 8.03
C LYS A 655 29.34 23.16 7.96
N GLU A 656 28.30 22.84 7.20
CA GLU A 656 27.06 23.63 7.13
C GLU A 656 26.29 23.64 8.45
N VAL A 657 26.16 22.49 9.12
CA VAL A 657 25.48 22.38 10.42
C VAL A 657 26.22 23.19 11.49
N LEU A 658 27.55 23.05 11.60
CA LEU A 658 28.35 23.81 12.56
C LEU A 658 28.35 25.32 12.27
N SER A 659 28.37 25.71 10.99
CA SER A 659 28.22 27.10 10.54
C SER A 659 26.90 27.71 11.05
N ARG A 660 25.77 27.01 10.84
CA ARG A 660 24.46 27.47 11.32
C ARG A 660 24.34 27.50 12.85
N GLN A 661 24.95 26.54 13.56
CA GLN A 661 25.07 26.56 15.03
C GLN A 661 26.11 27.58 15.55
N LYS A 662 26.77 28.35 14.68
CA LYS A 662 27.84 29.33 15.01
C LYS A 662 28.97 28.72 15.83
N LYS A 663 29.28 27.44 15.59
CA LYS A 663 30.36 26.69 16.24
C LYS A 663 31.66 26.83 15.44
N SER A 664 32.79 26.54 16.08
CA SER A 664 34.08 26.38 15.41
C SER A 664 34.01 25.26 14.36
N ILE A 665 34.27 25.58 13.10
CA ILE A 665 34.26 24.62 12.00
C ILE A 665 35.64 23.94 11.91
N PRO A 666 35.75 22.60 12.07
CA PRO A 666 37.02 21.91 11.89
C PRO A 666 37.40 21.85 10.40
N GLU A 667 38.69 22.02 10.10
CA GLU A 667 39.22 21.92 8.73
C GLU A 667 38.94 20.53 8.14
N ASN A 668 39.20 19.50 8.93
CA ASN A 668 38.89 18.10 8.64
C ASN A 668 37.88 17.58 9.70
N PRO A 669 36.57 17.55 9.40
CA PRO A 669 35.58 16.91 10.26
C PRO A 669 35.87 15.42 10.46
N VAL A 670 35.55 14.89 11.64
CA VAL A 670 35.68 13.44 11.91
C VAL A 670 34.63 12.70 11.08
N ILE A 671 35.07 11.80 10.21
CA ILE A 671 34.20 10.93 9.42
C ILE A 671 34.66 9.49 9.68
N SER A 672 33.74 8.65 10.16
CA SER A 672 34.06 7.29 10.59
C SER A 672 33.87 6.31 9.43
N SER A 673 34.87 6.22 8.55
CA SER A 673 34.81 5.45 7.29
C SER A 673 35.90 4.38 7.12
N THR A 674 36.43 3.80 8.21
CA THR A 674 37.37 2.66 8.15
C THR A 674 37.01 1.51 9.08
N LEU A 675 37.21 0.28 8.59
CA LEU A 675 37.39 -0.92 9.41
C LEU A 675 38.58 -0.75 10.38
N PRO A 676 38.59 -1.39 11.55
CA PRO A 676 39.58 -1.12 12.59
C PRO A 676 41.00 -1.59 12.19
N ALA A 677 41.90 -0.63 11.97
CA ALA A 677 43.34 -0.85 11.93
C ALA A 677 43.92 -0.73 13.37
N PRO A 678 44.91 -1.56 13.75
CA PRO A 678 45.35 -1.65 15.15
C PRO A 678 46.28 -0.49 15.54
N THR A 679 45.74 0.51 16.23
CA THR A 679 46.55 1.58 16.85
C THR A 679 47.17 1.10 18.16
N GLN A 680 48.46 1.39 18.35
CA GLN A 680 49.19 1.00 19.55
C GLN A 680 48.73 1.80 20.78
N LYS A 681 48.83 1.19 21.97
CA LYS A 681 48.49 1.82 23.24
C LYS A 681 49.36 3.06 23.53
N VAL A 682 48.73 4.14 23.97
CA VAL A 682 49.31 5.09 24.92
C VAL A 682 48.35 5.18 26.09
N GLU A 683 48.83 4.90 27.30
CA GLU A 683 48.01 4.81 28.51
C GLU A 683 48.11 6.11 29.33
N THR A 684 46.97 6.71 29.70
CA THR A 684 46.81 7.42 31.00
C THR A 684 45.34 7.51 31.42
N SER A 685 45.01 6.75 32.46
CA SER A 685 44.04 7.03 33.54
C SER A 685 42.63 7.64 33.27
N SER A 686 41.63 6.85 33.68
CA SER A 686 40.44 7.24 34.46
C SER A 686 39.28 8.05 33.83
N SER A 687 38.37 7.32 33.17
CA SER A 687 36.94 7.31 33.55
C SER A 687 36.33 5.92 33.25
N LYS A 688 35.20 5.56 33.88
CA LYS A 688 34.69 4.16 33.86
C LYS A 688 34.03 3.81 32.51
N PRO A 689 34.37 2.69 31.85
CA PRO A 689 33.79 2.28 30.58
C PRO A 689 32.45 1.55 30.74
N ASN A 690 31.68 1.49 29.63
CA ASN A 690 30.37 0.85 29.56
C ASN A 690 30.53 -0.65 29.24
N THR A 691 30.54 -1.52 30.27
CA THR A 691 31.03 -2.91 30.18
C THR A 691 30.24 -3.84 29.23
N LYS A 692 28.99 -3.51 28.89
CA LYS A 692 28.09 -4.44 28.16
C LYS A 692 28.34 -4.57 26.65
N ILE A 693 28.99 -3.60 26.02
CA ILE A 693 29.26 -3.66 24.56
C ILE A 693 30.45 -4.59 24.25
N GLN A 694 31.48 -4.60 25.12
CA GLN A 694 32.68 -5.44 24.96
C GLN A 694 32.38 -6.95 25.06
N ALA A 695 31.32 -7.36 25.76
CA ALA A 695 30.97 -8.78 25.94
C ALA A 695 30.79 -9.51 24.59
N SER A 696 29.97 -8.96 23.69
CA SER A 696 29.67 -9.62 22.41
C SER A 696 30.86 -9.74 21.46
N GLU A 697 31.88 -8.89 21.58
CA GLU A 697 33.13 -9.01 20.80
C GLU A 697 34.10 -10.05 21.38
N VAL A 698 34.12 -10.22 22.71
CA VAL A 698 34.85 -11.31 23.36
C VAL A 698 34.21 -12.66 23.04
N VAL A 699 32.88 -12.75 23.15
CA VAL A 699 32.11 -13.99 22.93
C VAL A 699 32.23 -14.50 21.49
N LYS A 700 32.27 -13.63 20.47
CA LYS A 700 32.53 -14.02 19.06
C LYS A 700 33.80 -14.84 18.86
N ASN A 701 34.79 -14.69 19.75
CA ASN A 701 36.10 -15.33 19.67
C ASN A 701 36.23 -16.58 20.59
N TRP A 702 35.14 -16.99 21.26
CA TRP A 702 35.13 -18.19 22.10
C TRP A 702 35.34 -19.46 21.28
N LYS A 703 36.19 -20.36 21.81
CA LYS A 703 36.35 -21.72 21.27
C LYS A 703 35.29 -22.64 21.87
N GLU A 704 35.11 -23.80 21.26
CA GLU A 704 34.19 -24.86 21.73
C GLU A 704 34.37 -25.17 23.23
N ILE A 705 35.61 -25.22 23.72
CA ILE A 705 35.92 -25.46 25.14
C ILE A 705 35.48 -24.32 26.09
N ASP A 706 35.39 -23.09 25.58
CA ASP A 706 34.94 -21.92 26.36
C ASP A 706 33.41 -21.86 26.39
N VAL A 707 32.75 -22.17 25.26
CA VAL A 707 31.28 -22.38 25.19
C VAL A 707 30.86 -23.51 26.15
N LEU A 708 31.57 -24.64 26.13
CA LEU A 708 31.33 -25.75 27.06
C LEU A 708 31.56 -25.35 28.52
N ARG A 709 32.53 -24.48 28.82
CA ARG A 709 32.76 -23.94 30.18
C ARG A 709 31.58 -23.09 30.64
N TRP A 710 31.12 -22.15 29.81
CA TRP A 710 29.96 -21.29 30.08
C TRP A 710 28.66 -22.09 30.23
N MET A 711 28.41 -23.05 29.34
CA MET A 711 27.24 -23.95 29.42
C MET A 711 27.22 -24.76 30.73
N ASN A 712 28.37 -25.31 31.14
CA ASN A 712 28.49 -26.06 32.39
C ASN A 712 28.32 -25.16 33.63
N HIS A 713 28.85 -23.93 33.60
CA HIS A 713 28.67 -22.94 34.67
C HIS A 713 27.19 -22.65 34.91
N HIS A 714 26.46 -22.30 33.84
CA HIS A 714 25.02 -21.97 33.89
C HIS A 714 24.08 -23.19 33.89
N LYS A 715 24.65 -24.41 33.92
CA LYS A 715 23.92 -25.70 33.95
C LYS A 715 22.90 -25.83 32.80
N LEU A 716 23.31 -25.43 31.60
CA LEU A 716 22.52 -25.50 30.38
C LEU A 716 22.55 -26.94 29.81
N PRO A 717 21.41 -27.52 29.38
CA PRO A 717 21.35 -28.89 28.88
C PRO A 717 22.11 -29.05 27.56
N SER A 718 23.22 -29.80 27.59
CA SER A 718 24.12 -30.00 26.44
C SER A 718 23.42 -30.53 25.19
N SER A 719 22.36 -31.33 25.36
CA SER A 719 21.54 -31.88 24.27
C SER A 719 20.70 -30.85 23.49
N LYS A 720 20.55 -29.60 23.98
CA LYS A 720 19.88 -28.51 23.25
C LYS A 720 20.85 -27.45 22.70
N PHE A 721 22.09 -27.39 23.20
CA PHE A 721 22.97 -26.24 23.02
C PHE A 721 24.38 -26.57 22.50
N SER A 722 24.74 -27.84 22.37
CA SER A 722 26.05 -28.29 21.87
C SER A 722 26.38 -27.89 20.41
N SER A 723 25.41 -27.37 19.66
CA SER A 723 25.59 -26.85 18.30
C SER A 723 25.84 -25.33 18.24
N LEU A 724 25.89 -24.63 19.38
CA LEU A 724 26.21 -23.20 19.43
C LEU A 724 27.73 -22.97 19.51
N THR A 725 28.24 -22.02 18.74
CA THR A 725 29.58 -21.46 18.90
C THR A 725 29.51 -20.07 19.56
N GLY A 726 30.68 -19.46 19.79
CA GLY A 726 30.74 -18.05 20.21
C GLY A 726 30.04 -17.08 19.26
N ILE A 727 29.93 -17.42 17.97
CA ILE A 727 29.28 -16.56 16.96
C ILE A 727 27.76 -16.52 17.17
N GLU A 728 27.11 -17.68 17.31
CA GLU A 728 25.65 -17.74 17.55
C GLU A 728 25.28 -17.16 18.91
N ILE A 729 26.10 -17.38 19.96
CA ILE A 729 25.85 -16.82 21.29
C ILE A 729 25.95 -15.28 21.23
N ALA A 730 26.99 -14.73 20.62
CA ALA A 730 27.11 -13.27 20.46
C ALA A 730 26.03 -12.67 19.55
N PHE A 731 25.60 -13.39 18.51
CA PHE A 731 24.45 -12.99 17.70
C PHE A 731 23.17 -12.94 18.53
N LEU A 732 22.89 -13.96 19.34
CA LEU A 732 21.72 -14.00 20.23
C LEU A 732 21.75 -12.88 21.30
N GLN A 733 22.93 -12.45 21.76
CA GLN A 733 23.06 -11.29 22.65
C GLN A 733 22.66 -9.96 21.98
N VAL A 734 23.04 -9.78 20.70
CA VAL A 734 22.66 -8.59 19.90
C VAL A 734 21.18 -8.66 19.55
N LEU A 735 20.70 -9.81 19.08
CA LEU A 735 19.31 -10.05 18.70
C LEU A 735 18.34 -9.76 19.85
N ARG A 736 18.70 -10.14 21.09
CA ARG A 736 17.92 -9.82 22.30
C ARG A 736 17.77 -8.32 22.56
N GLN A 737 18.70 -7.49 22.07
CA GLN A 737 18.67 -6.04 22.24
C GLN A 737 17.99 -5.34 21.05
N GLU A 738 18.25 -5.79 19.82
CA GLU A 738 17.71 -5.17 18.60
C GLU A 738 16.28 -5.61 18.26
N SER A 739 15.90 -6.86 18.60
CA SER A 739 14.54 -7.37 18.37
C SER A 739 14.17 -8.48 19.38
N PRO A 740 13.71 -8.12 20.59
CA PRO A 740 13.36 -9.07 21.65
C PRO A 740 12.34 -10.14 21.21
N ASP A 741 11.31 -9.76 20.45
CA ASP A 741 10.28 -10.67 19.98
C ASP A 741 10.83 -11.71 18.98
N PHE A 742 11.70 -11.28 18.06
CA PHE A 742 12.35 -12.18 17.12
C PHE A 742 13.42 -13.04 17.80
N PHE A 743 14.09 -12.55 18.84
CA PHE A 743 14.95 -13.36 19.71
C PHE A 743 14.18 -14.49 20.39
N TYR A 744 13.06 -14.21 21.06
CA TYR A 744 12.23 -15.26 21.68
C TYR A 744 11.64 -16.22 20.64
N LYS A 745 11.24 -15.71 19.46
CA LYS A 745 10.83 -16.56 18.32
C LYS A 745 11.97 -17.48 17.87
N THR A 746 13.19 -16.98 17.73
CA THR A 746 14.39 -17.77 17.35
C THR A 746 14.67 -18.88 18.38
N LEU A 747 14.53 -18.59 19.67
CA LEU A 747 14.69 -19.60 20.74
C LEU A 747 13.62 -20.71 20.67
N ASN A 748 12.37 -20.37 20.36
CA ASN A 748 11.28 -21.35 20.20
C ASN A 748 11.37 -22.13 18.87
N ASP A 749 11.67 -21.44 17.77
CA ASP A 749 11.53 -21.96 16.41
C ASP A 749 12.81 -22.63 15.90
N MET A 750 14.00 -22.13 16.23
CA MET A 750 15.28 -22.75 15.84
C MET A 750 15.82 -23.67 16.94
N LEU A 751 16.02 -23.15 18.16
CA LEU A 751 16.57 -23.94 19.28
C LEU A 751 15.54 -24.81 20.01
N LYS A 752 14.27 -24.80 19.58
CA LYS A 752 13.16 -25.62 20.09
C LYS A 752 12.98 -25.52 21.63
N ILE A 753 13.26 -24.35 22.20
CA ILE A 753 13.13 -24.08 23.64
C ILE A 753 11.66 -23.78 23.97
N LYS A 754 10.86 -24.84 24.10
CA LYS A 754 9.42 -24.77 24.43
C LYS A 754 9.12 -24.74 25.93
N ASP A 755 10.14 -24.80 26.79
CA ASP A 755 9.98 -24.84 28.24
C ASP A 755 10.54 -23.57 28.92
N LEU A 756 9.69 -22.91 29.72
CA LEU A 756 10.00 -21.66 30.40
C LEU A 756 11.25 -21.74 31.32
N PRO A 757 11.52 -22.84 32.05
CA PRO A 757 12.72 -22.92 32.89
C PRO A 757 14.03 -22.91 32.10
N THR A 758 14.10 -23.58 30.94
CA THR A 758 15.28 -23.50 30.06
C THR A 758 15.38 -22.14 29.39
N LEU A 759 14.24 -21.56 28.95
CA LEU A 759 14.20 -20.24 28.33
C LEU A 759 14.75 -19.15 29.27
N ALA A 760 14.31 -19.14 30.53
CA ALA A 760 14.77 -18.21 31.55
C ALA A 760 16.27 -18.39 31.84
N LYS A 761 16.73 -19.63 32.10
CA LYS A 761 18.16 -19.92 32.34
C LYS A 761 19.07 -19.47 31.21
N PHE A 762 18.70 -19.78 29.96
CA PHE A 762 19.48 -19.37 28.79
C PHE A 762 19.50 -17.84 28.64
N THR A 763 18.36 -17.19 28.88
CA THR A 763 18.23 -15.72 28.83
C THR A 763 19.13 -15.04 29.87
N PHE A 764 19.20 -15.56 31.10
CA PHE A 764 20.11 -15.04 32.13
C PHE A 764 21.57 -15.35 31.83
N ALA A 765 21.89 -16.56 31.35
CA ALA A 765 23.26 -16.94 30.97
C ALA A 765 23.86 -16.03 29.89
N LEU A 766 23.03 -15.50 28.97
CA LEU A 766 23.45 -14.54 27.95
C LEU A 766 23.84 -13.15 28.51
N GLU A 767 23.43 -12.81 29.74
CA GLU A 767 23.90 -11.59 30.42
C GLU A 767 25.25 -11.78 31.09
N ASP A 768 25.59 -13.02 31.44
CA ASP A 768 26.77 -13.40 32.20
C ASP A 768 27.74 -14.25 31.36
N THR A 769 28.45 -13.54 30.48
CA THR A 769 29.33 -14.06 29.40
C THR A 769 30.76 -13.50 29.48
N LEU A 770 31.16 -13.04 30.66
CA LEU A 770 32.50 -12.50 30.95
C LEU A 770 33.16 -13.21 32.15
N VAL A 771 32.92 -14.52 32.27
CA VAL A 771 33.36 -15.42 33.35
C VAL A 771 34.42 -16.41 32.85
#